data_AF-A0A8B6XTN2-F1
#
_entry.id   AF-A0A8B6XTN2-F1
#
_cell.length_a   1.000
_cell.length_b   1.000
_cell.length_c   1.000
_cell.angle_alpha   90.00
_cell.angle_beta   90.00
_cell.angle_gamma   90.00
#
_symmetry.space_group_name_H-M   'P 1'
#
loop_
_entity.id
_entity.type
_entity.pdbx_description
1 polymer ?
#
loop_
_entity_poly.entity_id
_entity_poly.type
_entity_poly.pdbx_seq_one_letter_code
_entity_poly.pdbx_strand_id
1 'polypeptide(L)'
;MEGDFNSPTYLIKIAETCPEKSLSYLKDSLISSNLTVIDEKISGNRILSVQCSFSNLCIQAENLELLKDVNSPEKVREFNQKDLLSFKFDSKQTFFTSAEQLFLLENILHNVKFSKDEFLRNGLKSFGASDSILTGCLHSNPCIIESYTPMHQQDELKKLWGKVLKNPFIIPVNDLRDYYGEDVAYYFAWMSFLTWSLIPIAVIGILIFLHQPNESADDSHYLPFYALGMALWTIIYTKLWKRNENVLALLWKTTDVEKVDMIRPEFFGVTRPSPITGINEKYFPAWKRRFRYLLSFLISIPFLLLGIGAMIISLNLNGYISDDNSPIHIHELGHYADPGNIFANDNKYYGWLIPTIAHSIVINILNKLYRTVASYCTDFENHKTEQQHNDSLIAKRLLFELFDCYLPLFYIAFYQLDIVSLKRELIGLFWGDEIRRLVTESIIPYVLEKITARRRLAKSALIKKNEDIKFNDSEILENLELDEYEPFDDYIEMVTQYGYVTLFASAFPLCSIITVLFLFIEARSDMFKIMFLCRRPHVRRARNIGVWYKVLTLMTLVSMLTNCFLFGFASEQLAEWVPDMYETRDDGDRWIKLGSGRYIVGLVFVAEHILILCLVLSHYLISDVPIAVKNELARREYVKKQEFKSLKERKKSLE
;
A
#
# COMPACT_ATOMS: atom_id res chain seq x y z
N MET A 1 -13.82 25.79 33.70
CA MET A 1 -13.50 24.49 33.09
C MET A 1 -12.67 24.72 31.83
N GLU A 2 -11.55 25.44 31.98
CA GLU A 2 -10.50 25.59 30.96
C GLU A 2 -9.38 24.66 31.42
N GLY A 3 -9.46 23.39 31.05
CA GLY A 3 -8.28 22.54 31.05
C GLY A 3 -7.57 22.75 29.74
N ASP A 4 -6.24 22.87 29.76
CA ASP A 4 -5.41 22.99 28.56
C ASP A 4 -5.77 21.88 27.56
N PHE A 5 -6.26 22.30 26.39
CA PHE A 5 -6.50 21.40 25.26
C PHE A 5 -5.15 21.14 24.59
N ASN A 6 -4.65 19.92 24.72
CA ASN A 6 -3.36 19.54 24.16
C ASN A 6 -3.53 19.18 22.66
N SER A 7 -3.49 20.18 21.79
CA SER A 7 -3.63 19.97 20.34
C SER A 7 -2.39 19.32 19.73
N PRO A 8 -2.50 18.51 18.67
CA PRO A 8 -1.34 18.04 17.92
C PRO A 8 -0.54 19.23 17.40
N THR A 9 0.79 19.13 17.53
CA THR A 9 1.73 20.11 17.02
C THR A 9 2.10 19.75 15.59
N TYR A 10 2.01 20.72 14.69
CA TYR A 10 2.51 20.63 13.32
C TYR A 10 3.81 21.42 13.22
N LEU A 11 4.85 20.81 12.68
CA LEU A 11 6.18 21.42 12.61
C LEU A 11 6.43 21.92 11.19
N ILE A 12 6.90 23.16 11.05
CA ILE A 12 7.34 23.73 9.78
C ILE A 12 8.80 24.11 9.91
N LYS A 13 9.68 23.41 9.17
CA LYS A 13 11.12 23.71 9.12
C LYS A 13 11.36 24.82 8.10
N ILE A 14 11.91 25.94 8.55
CA ILE A 14 12.22 27.09 7.71
C ILE A 14 13.62 26.94 7.10
N ALA A 15 13.74 27.20 5.80
CA ALA A 15 15.01 27.15 5.10
C ALA A 15 15.97 28.24 5.63
N GLU A 16 17.27 27.93 5.74
CA GLU A 16 18.29 28.88 6.20
C GLU A 16 18.39 30.14 5.33
N THR A 17 18.01 30.02 4.06
CA THR A 17 18.03 31.12 3.07
C THR A 17 16.77 31.99 3.10
N CYS A 18 15.81 31.70 3.98
CA CYS A 18 14.55 32.42 4.04
C CYS A 18 14.74 33.88 4.47
N PRO A 19 14.27 34.87 3.67
CA PRO A 19 14.25 36.26 4.09
C PRO A 19 13.35 36.48 5.32
N GLU A 20 13.80 37.27 6.30
CA GLU A 20 13.01 37.57 7.51
C GLU A 20 11.64 38.19 7.19
N LYS A 21 11.54 39.02 6.15
CA LYS A 21 10.26 39.60 5.71
C LYS A 21 9.25 38.54 5.27
N SER A 22 9.71 37.54 4.52
CA SER A 22 8.87 36.42 4.05
C SER A 22 8.42 35.56 5.22
N LEU A 23 9.31 35.34 6.20
CA LEU A 23 8.99 34.60 7.40
C LEU A 23 7.94 35.33 8.26
N SER A 24 8.09 36.64 8.48
CA SER A 24 7.09 37.44 9.19
C SER A 24 5.74 37.37 8.49
N TYR A 25 5.70 37.52 7.16
CA TYR A 25 4.46 37.40 6.40
C TYR A 25 3.79 36.03 6.55
N LEU A 26 4.58 34.94 6.51
CA LEU A 26 4.08 33.58 6.73
C LEU A 26 3.47 33.45 8.12
N LYS A 27 4.14 33.94 9.17
CA LYS A 27 3.62 33.93 10.55
C LYS A 27 2.34 34.72 10.67
N ASP A 28 2.31 35.93 10.13
CA ASP A 28 1.12 36.80 10.17
C ASP A 28 -0.07 36.16 9.44
N SER A 29 0.19 35.46 8.33
CA SER A 29 -0.82 34.69 7.58
C SER A 29 -1.37 33.50 8.38
N LEU A 30 -0.50 32.80 9.12
CA LEU A 30 -0.91 31.69 9.99
C LEU A 30 -1.69 32.20 11.21
N ILE A 31 -1.21 33.25 11.87
CA ILE A 31 -1.85 33.84 13.05
C ILE A 31 -3.21 34.46 12.69
N SER A 32 -3.32 35.14 11.55
CA SER A 32 -4.60 35.69 11.06
C SER A 32 -5.64 34.61 10.73
N SER A 33 -5.20 33.36 10.53
CA SER A 33 -6.08 32.18 10.40
C SER A 33 -6.45 31.57 11.77
N ASN A 34 -6.22 32.30 12.87
CA ASN A 34 -6.42 31.90 14.27
C ASN A 34 -5.60 30.67 14.70
N LEU A 35 -4.44 30.44 14.07
CA LEU A 35 -3.51 29.40 14.51
C LEU A 35 -2.55 29.94 15.57
N THR A 36 -2.22 29.10 16.55
CA THR A 36 -1.18 29.41 17.53
C THR A 36 0.16 29.03 16.91
N VAL A 37 1.06 29.98 16.74
CA VAL A 37 2.38 29.77 16.12
C VAL A 37 3.46 30.11 17.13
N ILE A 38 4.34 29.15 17.39
CA ILE A 38 5.52 29.31 18.25
C ILE A 38 6.75 29.24 17.35
N ASP A 39 7.58 30.29 17.37
CA ASP A 39 8.84 30.35 16.62
C ASP A 39 10.00 29.93 17.53
N GLU A 40 10.57 28.76 17.24
CA GLU A 40 11.61 28.13 18.03
C GLU A 40 12.90 28.04 17.20
N LYS A 41 14.03 28.43 17.80
CA LYS A 41 15.35 28.27 17.19
C LYS A 41 16.10 27.17 17.93
N ILE A 42 16.21 26.00 17.31
CA ILE A 42 16.75 24.79 17.93
C ILE A 42 17.98 24.32 17.15
N SER A 43 19.15 24.32 17.80
CA SER A 43 20.42 23.86 17.22
C SER A 43 20.78 24.45 15.85
N GLY A 44 20.42 25.72 15.61
CA GLY A 44 20.66 26.42 14.34
C GLY A 44 19.50 26.37 13.36
N ASN A 45 18.62 25.37 13.47
CA ASN A 45 17.39 25.28 12.70
C ASN A 45 16.32 26.23 13.27
N ARG A 46 15.52 26.85 12.40
CA ARG A 46 14.36 27.64 12.80
C ARG A 46 13.09 26.87 12.46
N ILE A 47 12.26 26.63 13.46
CA ILE A 47 11.10 25.75 13.38
C ILE A 47 9.89 26.51 13.88
N LEU A 48 8.81 26.47 13.11
CA LEU A 48 7.51 26.97 13.55
C LEU A 48 6.67 25.80 14.03
N SER A 49 6.34 25.79 15.31
CA SER A 49 5.42 24.86 15.94
C SER A 49 4.02 25.46 15.88
N VAL A 50 3.13 24.83 15.09
CA VAL A 50 1.78 25.31 14.82
C VAL A 50 0.75 24.43 15.53
N GLN A 51 -0.17 25.07 16.24
CA GLN A 51 -1.22 24.46 17.04
C GLN A 51 -2.56 25.13 16.79
N CYS A 52 -3.64 24.45 17.21
CA CYS A 52 -4.99 24.91 16.96
C CYS A 52 -5.90 24.74 18.18
N SER A 53 -6.70 25.76 18.46
CA SER A 53 -7.67 25.72 19.55
C SER A 53 -8.83 24.76 19.22
N PHE A 54 -9.43 24.17 20.25
CA PHE A 54 -10.62 23.32 20.10
C PHE A 54 -11.77 24.01 19.37
N SER A 55 -11.95 25.33 19.58
CA SER A 55 -12.99 26.10 18.90
C SER A 55 -12.78 26.16 17.39
N ASN A 56 -11.53 26.36 16.94
CA ASN A 56 -11.21 26.41 15.52
C ASN A 56 -11.36 25.04 14.85
N LEU A 57 -10.99 23.97 15.56
CA LEU A 57 -11.26 22.60 15.10
C LEU A 57 -12.76 22.35 14.92
N CYS A 58 -13.60 22.82 15.85
CA CYS A 58 -15.06 22.70 15.71
C CYS A 58 -15.58 23.43 14.47
N ILE A 59 -15.16 24.68 14.24
CA ILE A 59 -15.58 25.46 13.08
C ILE A 59 -15.24 24.71 11.78
N GLN A 60 -14.05 24.14 11.70
CA GLN A 60 -13.60 23.43 10.51
C GLN A 60 -14.24 22.06 10.34
N ALA A 61 -14.51 21.36 11.44
CA ALA A 61 -15.30 20.13 11.41
C ALA A 61 -16.72 20.38 10.90
N GLU A 62 -17.33 21.52 11.24
CA GLU A 62 -18.64 21.94 10.72
C GLU A 62 -18.55 22.31 9.23
N ASN A 63 -17.52 23.06 8.80
CA ASN A 63 -17.29 23.39 7.38
C ASN A 63 -17.09 22.16 6.50
N LEU A 64 -16.48 21.11 7.04
CA LEU A 64 -16.23 19.84 6.35
C LEU A 64 -17.34 18.81 6.56
N GLU A 65 -18.43 19.19 7.24
CA GLU A 65 -19.60 18.33 7.50
C GLU A 65 -19.20 16.99 8.14
N LEU A 66 -18.24 17.00 9.07
CA LEU A 66 -17.65 15.79 9.63
C LEU A 66 -18.71 14.99 10.40
N LEU A 67 -18.86 13.70 10.09
CA LEU A 67 -19.83 12.82 10.74
C LEU A 67 -19.37 12.39 12.14
N LYS A 68 -20.23 12.56 13.15
CA LYS A 68 -20.00 12.21 14.56
C LYS A 68 -21.15 11.41 15.17
N ASP A 69 -20.86 10.64 16.22
CA ASP A 69 -21.87 9.84 16.92
C ASP A 69 -22.72 10.72 17.85
N VAL A 70 -24.02 10.43 17.94
CA VAL A 70 -25.00 11.21 18.73
C VAL A 70 -25.59 10.34 19.83
N ASN A 71 -26.01 10.95 20.94
CA ASN A 71 -26.66 10.26 22.08
C ASN A 71 -28.14 9.89 21.82
N SER A 72 -28.70 10.31 20.68
CA SER A 72 -30.09 10.13 20.23
C SER A 72 -30.33 8.75 19.59
N PRO A 73 -31.59 8.30 19.35
CA PRO A 73 -31.88 7.17 18.46
C PRO A 73 -31.21 7.27 17.07
N GLU A 74 -30.92 8.49 16.61
CA GLU A 74 -30.03 8.70 15.48
C GLU A 74 -28.58 8.42 15.86
N LYS A 75 -27.98 7.40 15.24
CA LYS A 75 -26.62 6.95 15.62
C LYS A 75 -25.50 7.91 15.20
N VAL A 76 -25.68 8.64 14.09
CA VAL A 76 -24.63 9.47 13.47
C VAL A 76 -25.26 10.69 12.79
N ARG A 77 -24.66 11.87 12.94
CA ARG A 77 -25.07 13.13 12.31
C ARG A 77 -23.84 13.96 11.89
N GLU A 78 -24.03 14.87 10.94
CA GLU A 78 -23.04 15.90 10.59
C GLU A 78 -22.79 16.79 11.80
N PHE A 79 -21.52 17.12 12.04
CA PHE A 79 -21.12 17.90 13.19
C PHE A 79 -21.61 19.34 13.08
N ASN A 80 -22.23 19.85 14.14
CA ASN A 80 -22.60 21.25 14.28
C ASN A 80 -22.13 21.77 15.64
N GLN A 81 -21.42 22.90 15.66
CA GLN A 81 -20.88 23.46 16.89
C GLN A 81 -21.97 23.87 17.89
N LYS A 82 -23.15 24.31 17.42
CA LYS A 82 -24.26 24.74 18.28
C LYS A 82 -24.87 23.59 19.07
N ASP A 83 -24.85 22.40 18.49
CA ASP A 83 -25.45 21.18 19.03
C ASP A 83 -24.41 20.26 19.70
N LEU A 84 -23.26 20.79 20.13
CA LEU A 84 -22.13 20.00 20.66
C LEU A 84 -22.55 18.97 21.74
N LEU A 85 -23.45 19.35 22.66
CA LEU A 85 -23.94 18.48 23.75
C LEU A 85 -24.78 17.28 23.28
N SER A 86 -25.30 17.31 22.05
CA SER A 86 -26.04 16.17 21.49
C SER A 86 -25.12 15.02 21.08
N PHE A 87 -23.85 15.32 20.78
CA PHE A 87 -22.86 14.35 20.36
C PHE A 87 -22.30 13.56 21.54
N LYS A 88 -21.83 12.33 21.26
CA LYS A 88 -21.23 11.46 22.25
C LYS A 88 -19.76 11.88 22.51
N PHE A 89 -19.46 12.36 23.71
CA PHE A 89 -18.09 12.66 24.12
C PHE A 89 -17.93 12.64 25.64
N ASP A 90 -16.79 12.13 26.13
CA ASP A 90 -16.46 12.10 27.56
C ASP A 90 -15.75 13.39 28.00
N SER A 91 -14.87 13.92 27.14
CA SER A 91 -14.13 15.15 27.39
C SER A 91 -13.85 15.91 26.08
N LYS A 92 -13.59 17.21 26.17
CA LYS A 92 -13.16 18.01 24.99
C LYS A 92 -11.89 17.47 24.34
N GLN A 93 -10.98 16.89 25.12
CA GLN A 93 -9.72 16.32 24.63
C GLN A 93 -9.93 15.04 23.81
N THR A 94 -10.97 14.27 24.12
CA THR A 94 -11.24 12.97 23.48
C THR A 94 -12.29 13.05 22.36
N PHE A 95 -12.91 14.21 22.17
CA PHE A 95 -13.98 14.38 21.18
C PHE A 95 -13.51 14.19 19.74
N PHE A 96 -12.37 14.79 19.41
CA PHE A 96 -11.67 14.55 18.15
C PHE A 96 -10.52 13.59 18.42
N THR A 97 -10.40 12.55 17.60
CA THR A 97 -9.24 11.64 17.64
C THR A 97 -7.98 12.39 17.20
N SER A 98 -6.80 11.89 17.56
CA SER A 98 -5.53 12.51 17.18
C SER A 98 -5.35 12.61 15.67
N ALA A 99 -5.89 11.66 14.89
CA ALA A 99 -5.96 11.72 13.44
C ALA A 99 -6.92 12.81 12.95
N GLU A 100 -8.13 12.90 13.51
CA GLU A 100 -9.10 13.94 13.12
C GLU A 100 -8.60 15.36 13.44
N GLN A 101 -7.99 15.56 14.62
CA GLN A 101 -7.42 16.85 15.00
C GLN A 101 -6.34 17.28 13.99
N LEU A 102 -5.48 16.33 13.58
CA LEU A 102 -4.44 16.58 12.60
C LEU A 102 -5.01 16.84 11.20
N PHE A 103 -5.98 16.04 10.74
CA PHE A 103 -6.67 16.25 9.47
C PHE A 103 -7.33 17.63 9.37
N LEU A 104 -8.02 18.06 10.44
CA LEU A 104 -8.64 19.37 10.50
C LEU A 104 -7.59 20.49 10.48
N LEU A 105 -6.48 20.33 11.20
CA LEU A 105 -5.36 21.27 11.21
C LEU A 105 -4.71 21.39 9.82
N GLU A 106 -4.44 20.27 9.15
CA GLU A 106 -3.88 20.24 7.79
C GLU A 106 -4.82 20.95 6.79
N ASN A 107 -6.14 20.73 6.90
CA ASN A 107 -7.10 21.46 6.08
C ASN A 107 -7.11 22.97 6.34
N ILE A 108 -6.94 23.43 7.59
CA ILE A 108 -6.78 24.85 7.88
C ILE A 108 -5.52 25.39 7.20
N LEU A 109 -4.40 24.69 7.39
CA LEU A 109 -3.09 25.07 6.88
C LEU A 109 -3.06 25.19 5.35
N HIS A 110 -3.70 24.27 4.64
CA HIS A 110 -3.80 24.31 3.19
C HIS A 110 -4.74 25.42 2.67
N ASN A 111 -5.73 25.82 3.47
CA ASN A 111 -6.72 26.84 3.10
C ASN A 111 -6.45 28.23 3.72
N VAL A 112 -5.25 28.45 4.28
CA VAL A 112 -4.82 29.77 4.78
C VAL A 112 -4.92 30.78 3.64
N LYS A 113 -5.73 31.82 3.84
CA LYS A 113 -5.90 32.89 2.85
C LYS A 113 -4.65 33.76 2.83
N PHE A 114 -4.10 34.00 1.65
CA PHE A 114 -2.96 34.89 1.47
C PHE A 114 -3.15 35.81 0.26
N SER A 115 -2.58 37.01 0.33
CA SER A 115 -2.60 37.97 -0.78
C SER A 115 -1.43 37.70 -1.72
N LYS A 116 -1.72 37.18 -2.92
CA LYS A 116 -0.69 36.88 -3.94
C LYS A 116 0.15 38.12 -4.28
N ASP A 117 -0.46 39.29 -4.37
CA ASP A 117 0.23 40.55 -4.70
C ASP A 117 1.19 41.00 -3.58
N GLU A 118 0.78 40.84 -2.33
CA GLU A 118 1.60 41.20 -1.16
C GLU A 118 2.75 40.22 -0.97
N PHE A 119 2.51 38.94 -1.24
CA PHE A 119 3.53 37.90 -1.24
C PHE A 119 4.59 38.12 -2.33
N LEU A 120 4.17 38.49 -3.55
CA LEU A 120 5.07 38.83 -4.66
C LEU A 120 5.87 40.12 -4.37
N ARG A 121 5.23 41.14 -3.77
CA ARG A 121 5.90 42.39 -3.36
C ARG A 121 7.01 42.17 -2.32
N ASN A 122 6.93 41.10 -1.55
CA ASN A 122 7.97 40.69 -0.60
C ASN A 122 9.18 39.99 -1.25
N GLY A 123 9.27 39.97 -2.59
CA GLY A 123 10.48 39.60 -3.33
C GLY A 123 10.54 38.16 -3.85
N LEU A 124 9.41 37.47 -3.94
CA LEU A 124 9.32 36.04 -4.25
C LEU A 124 8.84 35.82 -5.69
N LYS A 125 9.50 34.94 -6.45
CA LYS A 125 9.15 34.64 -7.86
C LYS A 125 8.23 33.42 -7.96
N SER A 126 7.15 33.59 -8.73
CA SER A 126 6.22 32.59 -9.30
C SER A 126 5.79 31.45 -8.37
N PHE A 127 4.61 31.58 -7.76
CA PHE A 127 3.83 30.44 -7.31
C PHE A 127 3.52 29.54 -8.51
N GLY A 128 3.69 28.23 -8.35
CA GLY A 128 3.10 27.25 -9.24
C GLY A 128 1.56 27.34 -9.25
N ALA A 129 0.89 26.28 -9.68
CA ALA A 129 -0.58 26.26 -9.74
C ALA A 129 -1.31 26.33 -8.40
N SER A 130 -0.61 26.19 -7.28
CA SER A 130 -1.24 25.91 -6.00
C SER A 130 -1.85 27.16 -5.37
N ASP A 131 -3.11 27.02 -4.96
CA ASP A 131 -3.82 28.02 -4.14
C ASP A 131 -3.49 27.92 -2.63
N SER A 132 -2.55 27.05 -2.23
CA SER A 132 -2.08 26.86 -0.85
C SER A 132 -0.77 27.60 -0.57
N ILE A 133 -0.70 28.31 0.57
CA ILE A 133 0.49 29.07 0.98
C ILE A 133 1.69 28.17 1.24
N LEU A 134 1.49 27.02 1.91
CA LEU A 134 2.58 26.11 2.29
C LEU A 134 3.29 25.55 1.06
N THR A 135 2.48 25.11 0.11
CA THR A 135 2.95 24.59 -1.17
C THR A 135 3.71 25.65 -1.96
N GLY A 136 3.19 26.88 -1.99
CA GLY A 136 3.86 28.00 -2.61
C GLY A 136 5.21 28.33 -1.99
N CYS A 137 5.32 28.25 -0.66
CA CYS A 137 6.56 28.44 0.09
C CYS A 137 7.56 27.29 -0.08
N LEU A 138 7.10 26.06 -0.29
CA LEU A 138 7.94 24.88 -0.52
C LEU A 138 8.63 24.95 -1.88
N HIS A 139 7.91 25.37 -2.91
CA HIS A 139 8.42 25.45 -4.29
C HIS A 139 8.89 26.85 -4.70
N SER A 140 8.98 27.80 -3.77
CA SER A 140 9.48 29.15 -4.06
C SER A 140 10.97 29.11 -4.38
N ASN A 141 11.43 30.10 -5.17
CA ASN A 141 12.86 30.30 -5.41
C ASN A 141 13.26 31.73 -4.98
N PRO A 142 14.01 31.91 -3.88
CA PRO A 142 14.57 30.88 -2.99
C PRO A 142 13.50 30.13 -2.16
N CYS A 143 13.84 28.93 -1.69
CA CYS A 143 12.97 28.08 -0.88
C CYS A 143 12.73 28.73 0.50
N ILE A 144 11.47 28.79 0.96
CA ILE A 144 11.10 29.35 2.27
C ILE A 144 10.94 28.24 3.31
N ILE A 145 10.20 27.19 2.95
CA ILE A 145 9.93 26.03 3.81
C ILE A 145 10.71 24.86 3.27
N GLU A 146 11.55 24.24 4.10
CA GLU A 146 12.29 23.03 3.73
C GLU A 146 11.40 21.79 3.82
N SER A 147 10.64 21.68 4.91
CA SER A 147 9.69 20.59 5.13
C SER A 147 8.61 21.00 6.13
N TYR A 148 7.49 20.31 6.11
CA TYR A 148 6.45 20.46 7.12
C TYR A 148 5.89 19.09 7.47
N THR A 149 5.79 18.77 8.76
CA THR A 149 5.50 17.40 9.22
C THR A 149 4.68 17.42 10.51
N PRO A 150 3.74 16.49 10.69
CA PRO A 150 3.05 16.35 11.95
C PRO A 150 3.94 15.70 13.00
N MET A 151 3.88 16.19 14.24
CA MET A 151 4.65 15.63 15.34
C MET A 151 3.96 14.38 15.92
N HIS A 152 4.76 13.38 16.29
CA HIS A 152 4.28 12.24 17.07
C HIS A 152 3.96 12.64 18.50
N GLN A 153 2.79 12.21 18.99
CA GLN A 153 2.43 12.27 20.40
C GLN A 153 2.91 10.99 21.12
N GLN A 154 4.00 11.10 21.89
CA GLN A 154 4.67 9.95 22.51
C GLN A 154 3.81 9.19 23.51
N ASP A 155 2.96 9.89 24.26
CA ASP A 155 2.12 9.24 25.28
C ASP A 155 1.06 8.33 24.67
N GLU A 156 0.51 8.71 23.52
CA GLU A 156 -0.43 7.87 22.78
C GLU A 156 0.27 6.70 22.11
N LEU A 157 1.44 6.92 21.51
CA LEU A 157 2.26 5.85 20.93
C LEU A 157 2.65 4.79 21.96
N LYS A 158 3.07 5.20 23.17
CA LYS A 158 3.40 4.25 24.26
C LYS A 158 2.20 3.41 24.67
N LYS A 159 1.01 4.01 24.75
CA LYS A 159 -0.24 3.28 25.05
C LYS A 159 -0.59 2.30 23.94
N LEU A 160 -0.50 2.75 22.68
CA LEU A 160 -0.75 1.94 21.50
C LEU A 160 0.23 0.75 21.44
N TRP A 161 1.52 1.00 21.58
CA TRP A 161 2.56 -0.03 21.59
C TRP A 161 2.36 -1.01 22.73
N GLY A 162 1.97 -0.52 23.91
CA GLY A 162 1.62 -1.38 25.04
C GLY A 162 0.44 -2.32 24.76
N LYS A 163 -0.55 -1.90 23.94
CA LYS A 163 -1.63 -2.80 23.46
C LYS A 163 -1.11 -3.82 22.46
N VAL A 164 -0.27 -3.37 21.51
CA VAL A 164 0.36 -4.24 20.52
C VAL A 164 1.17 -5.34 21.21
N LEU A 165 2.01 -5.01 22.19
CA LEU A 165 2.82 -5.99 22.94
C LEU A 165 1.99 -6.99 23.74
N LYS A 166 0.81 -6.61 24.23
CA LYS A 166 -0.05 -7.50 25.03
C LYS A 166 -0.65 -8.64 24.23
N ASN A 167 -0.91 -8.46 22.95
CA ASN A 167 -1.50 -9.49 22.12
C ASN A 167 -0.75 -9.57 20.79
N PRO A 168 0.08 -10.60 20.54
CA PRO A 168 0.87 -10.73 19.32
C PRO A 168 0.05 -11.07 18.06
N PHE A 169 -1.18 -11.56 18.20
CA PHE A 169 -1.99 -12.04 17.08
C PHE A 169 -3.08 -11.06 16.63
N ILE A 170 -3.42 -10.07 17.45
CA ILE A 170 -4.48 -9.10 17.14
C ILE A 170 -3.87 -7.74 16.84
N ILE A 171 -4.21 -7.19 15.68
CA ILE A 171 -3.84 -5.84 15.28
C ILE A 171 -4.92 -4.86 15.79
N PRO A 172 -4.57 -3.82 16.56
CA PRO A 172 -5.53 -2.84 17.08
C PRO A 172 -5.89 -1.79 16.01
N VAL A 173 -6.59 -2.23 14.95
CA VAL A 173 -6.88 -1.41 13.76
C VAL A 173 -7.59 -0.09 14.09
N ASN A 174 -8.55 -0.09 15.02
CA ASN A 174 -9.26 1.14 15.38
C ASN A 174 -8.37 2.14 16.11
N ASP A 175 -7.43 1.68 16.94
CA ASP A 175 -6.47 2.57 17.61
C ASP A 175 -5.46 3.14 16.60
N LEU A 176 -5.04 2.33 15.61
CA LEU A 176 -4.21 2.79 14.50
C LEU A 176 -4.94 3.85 13.67
N ARG A 177 -6.24 3.64 13.39
CA ARG A 177 -7.09 4.63 12.71
C ARG A 177 -7.17 5.94 13.49
N ASP A 178 -7.43 5.86 14.79
CA ASP A 178 -7.61 7.04 15.63
C ASP A 178 -6.34 7.89 15.76
N TYR A 179 -5.17 7.28 15.52
CA TYR A 179 -3.88 7.96 15.56
C TYR A 179 -3.34 8.37 14.18
N TYR A 180 -3.34 7.47 13.20
CA TYR A 180 -2.73 7.67 11.88
C TYR A 180 -3.73 8.02 10.77
N GLY A 181 -5.03 7.80 10.98
CA GLY A 181 -6.06 7.97 9.96
C GLY A 181 -6.46 6.67 9.27
N GLU A 182 -7.49 6.78 8.43
CA GLU A 182 -8.14 5.62 7.80
C GLU A 182 -7.25 4.98 6.73
N ASP A 183 -6.45 5.73 5.99
CA ASP A 183 -5.59 5.22 4.91
C ASP A 183 -4.59 4.16 5.43
N VAL A 184 -3.85 4.51 6.49
CA VAL A 184 -2.94 3.58 7.19
C VAL A 184 -3.73 2.43 7.83
N ALA A 185 -4.88 2.72 8.45
CA ALA A 185 -5.68 1.68 9.10
C ALA A 185 -6.24 0.64 8.12
N TYR A 186 -6.58 1.04 6.88
CA TYR A 186 -7.04 0.10 5.86
C TYR A 186 -5.97 -0.92 5.48
N TYR A 187 -4.69 -0.53 5.45
CA TYR A 187 -3.59 -1.45 5.20
C TYR A 187 -3.54 -2.56 6.26
N PHE A 188 -3.50 -2.17 7.54
CA PHE A 188 -3.48 -3.14 8.65
C PHE A 188 -4.78 -3.95 8.77
N ALA A 189 -5.93 -3.35 8.45
CA ALA A 189 -7.20 -4.07 8.39
C ALA A 189 -7.19 -5.14 7.30
N TRP A 190 -6.63 -4.82 6.14
CA TRP A 190 -6.49 -5.71 5.01
C TRP A 190 -5.54 -6.85 5.31
N MET A 191 -4.34 -6.54 5.80
CA MET A 191 -3.35 -7.53 6.23
C MET A 191 -3.95 -8.50 7.25
N SER A 192 -4.59 -7.98 8.31
CA SER A 192 -5.28 -8.82 9.31
C SER A 192 -6.31 -9.75 8.66
N PHE A 193 -7.14 -9.21 7.77
CA PHE A 193 -8.16 -9.99 7.08
C PHE A 193 -7.54 -11.09 6.20
N LEU A 194 -6.47 -10.77 5.46
CA LEU A 194 -5.72 -11.74 4.67
C LEU A 194 -5.15 -12.87 5.55
N THR A 195 -4.42 -12.54 6.62
CA THR A 195 -3.82 -13.51 7.55
C THR A 195 -4.86 -14.49 8.08
N TRP A 196 -5.98 -13.99 8.62
CA TRP A 196 -7.03 -14.84 9.19
C TRP A 196 -7.79 -15.65 8.13
N SER A 197 -8.02 -15.08 6.95
CA SER A 197 -8.72 -15.77 5.87
C SER A 197 -7.91 -16.90 5.23
N LEU A 198 -6.57 -16.82 5.27
CA LEU A 198 -5.67 -17.80 4.67
C LEU A 198 -5.49 -19.07 5.53
N ILE A 199 -5.69 -18.97 6.86
CA ILE A 199 -5.48 -20.08 7.81
C ILE A 199 -6.22 -21.39 7.41
N PRO A 200 -7.51 -21.40 7.05
CA PRO A 200 -8.22 -22.65 6.74
C PRO A 200 -7.58 -23.41 5.57
N ILE A 201 -7.16 -22.68 4.55
CA ILE A 201 -6.46 -23.21 3.39
C ILE A 201 -5.05 -23.68 3.76
N ALA A 202 -4.33 -22.90 4.56
CA ALA A 202 -3.01 -23.28 5.06
C ALA A 202 -3.04 -24.60 5.85
N VAL A 203 -4.09 -24.83 6.64
CA VAL A 203 -4.30 -26.10 7.35
C VAL A 203 -4.45 -27.27 6.37
N ILE A 204 -5.20 -27.11 5.28
CA ILE A 204 -5.32 -28.14 4.24
C ILE A 204 -3.95 -28.43 3.61
N GLY A 205 -3.16 -27.39 3.30
CA GLY A 205 -1.80 -27.54 2.77
C GLY A 205 -0.88 -28.35 3.69
N ILE A 206 -0.97 -28.13 5.01
CA ILE A 206 -0.24 -28.92 6.01
C ILE A 206 -0.71 -30.37 6.00
N LEU A 207 -2.02 -30.62 5.97
CA LEU A 207 -2.56 -31.98 5.98
C LEU A 207 -2.10 -32.80 4.77
N ILE A 208 -2.05 -32.19 3.59
CA ILE A 208 -1.52 -32.82 2.37
C ILE A 208 -0.02 -33.14 2.55
N PHE A 209 0.76 -32.18 3.05
CA PHE A 209 2.19 -32.40 3.29
C PHE A 209 2.46 -33.51 4.32
N LEU A 210 1.69 -33.59 5.40
CA LEU A 210 1.83 -34.65 6.40
C LEU A 210 1.45 -36.03 5.86
N HIS A 211 0.53 -36.09 4.90
CA HIS A 211 0.14 -37.33 4.25
C HIS A 211 1.19 -37.81 3.24
N GLN A 212 1.79 -36.88 2.47
CA GLN A 212 2.75 -37.18 1.40
C GLN A 212 4.00 -36.26 1.48
N PRO A 213 4.89 -36.46 2.48
CA PRO A 213 6.01 -35.55 2.70
C PRO A 213 7.15 -35.66 1.67
N ASN A 214 7.26 -36.81 0.99
CA ASN A 214 8.37 -37.13 0.09
C ASN A 214 7.96 -37.28 -1.39
N GLU A 215 6.69 -37.03 -1.72
CA GLU A 215 6.24 -37.13 -3.12
C GLU A 215 6.58 -35.85 -3.90
N SER A 216 6.85 -36.05 -5.19
CA SER A 216 7.01 -34.94 -6.13
C SER A 216 5.66 -34.25 -6.35
N ALA A 217 5.67 -33.04 -6.91
CA ALA A 217 4.41 -32.34 -7.21
C ALA A 217 3.56 -33.08 -8.27
N ASP A 218 4.17 -33.98 -9.04
CA ASP A 218 3.50 -34.76 -10.09
C ASP A 218 2.73 -35.98 -9.57
N ASP A 219 3.20 -36.59 -8.49
CA ASP A 219 2.70 -37.90 -8.03
C ASP A 219 1.48 -37.82 -7.09
N SER A 220 1.08 -36.61 -6.67
CA SER A 220 0.06 -36.44 -5.64
C SER A 220 -1.32 -36.16 -6.22
N HIS A 221 -2.23 -37.13 -6.04
CA HIS A 221 -3.65 -37.01 -6.38
C HIS A 221 -4.39 -35.86 -5.69
N TYR A 222 -3.88 -35.33 -4.57
CA TYR A 222 -4.58 -34.32 -3.75
C TYR A 222 -4.26 -32.88 -4.15
N LEU A 223 -3.12 -32.63 -4.79
CA LEU A 223 -2.68 -31.29 -5.18
C LEU A 223 -3.60 -30.56 -6.16
N PRO A 224 -4.25 -31.22 -7.15
CA PRO A 224 -5.27 -30.57 -7.98
C PRO A 224 -6.44 -30.03 -7.17
N PHE A 225 -6.89 -30.77 -6.15
CA PHE A 225 -7.99 -30.34 -5.27
C PHE A 225 -7.57 -29.18 -4.38
N TYR A 226 -6.30 -29.16 -3.94
CA TYR A 226 -5.74 -28.00 -3.24
C TYR A 226 -5.74 -26.76 -4.12
N ALA A 227 -5.22 -26.86 -5.35
CA ALA A 227 -5.20 -25.76 -6.31
C ALA A 227 -6.60 -25.25 -6.66
N LEU A 228 -7.58 -26.16 -6.79
CA LEU A 228 -8.99 -25.79 -6.95
C LEU A 228 -9.53 -25.06 -5.71
N GLY A 229 -9.23 -25.57 -4.51
CA GLY A 229 -9.60 -24.94 -3.25
C GLY A 229 -9.00 -23.54 -3.09
N MET A 230 -7.74 -23.37 -3.49
CA MET A 230 -7.04 -22.08 -3.57
C MET A 230 -7.75 -21.12 -4.52
N ALA A 231 -8.07 -21.55 -5.75
CA ALA A 231 -8.77 -20.73 -6.72
C ALA A 231 -10.18 -20.33 -6.26
N LEU A 232 -10.92 -21.22 -5.59
CA LEU A 232 -12.22 -20.88 -5.01
C LEU A 232 -12.06 -19.92 -3.82
N TRP A 233 -11.03 -20.12 -3.00
CA TRP A 233 -10.72 -19.25 -1.88
C TRP A 233 -10.40 -17.84 -2.35
N THR A 234 -9.59 -17.63 -3.40
CA THR A 234 -9.26 -16.29 -3.90
C THR A 234 -10.49 -15.53 -4.37
N ILE A 235 -11.44 -16.21 -5.03
CA ILE A 235 -12.74 -15.65 -5.44
C ILE A 235 -13.54 -15.20 -4.21
N ILE A 236 -13.70 -16.09 -3.23
CA ILE A 236 -14.49 -15.82 -2.01
C ILE A 236 -13.82 -14.72 -1.18
N TYR A 237 -12.52 -14.80 -0.97
CA TYR A 237 -11.70 -13.84 -0.24
C TYR A 237 -11.88 -12.43 -0.79
N THR A 238 -11.71 -12.24 -2.10
CA THR A 238 -11.82 -10.91 -2.73
C THR A 238 -13.22 -10.31 -2.54
N LYS A 239 -14.28 -11.14 -2.53
CA LYS A 239 -15.65 -10.72 -2.22
C LYS A 239 -15.87 -10.40 -0.75
N LEU A 240 -15.37 -11.24 0.16
CA LEU A 240 -15.51 -11.01 1.60
C LEU A 240 -14.72 -9.79 2.05
N TRP A 241 -13.52 -9.56 1.49
CA TRP A 241 -12.76 -8.34 1.74
C TRP A 241 -13.55 -7.11 1.29
N LYS A 242 -14.14 -7.13 0.08
CA LYS A 242 -14.94 -6.00 -0.41
C LYS A 242 -16.15 -5.69 0.49
N ARG A 243 -16.76 -6.72 1.05
CA ARG A 243 -17.84 -6.58 2.05
C ARG A 243 -17.33 -5.99 3.35
N ASN A 244 -16.20 -6.48 3.85
CA ASN A 244 -15.58 -5.99 5.07
C ASN A 244 -15.15 -4.51 4.91
N GLU A 245 -14.58 -4.15 3.78
CA GLU A 245 -14.23 -2.76 3.43
C GLU A 245 -15.46 -1.83 3.51
N ASN A 246 -16.62 -2.23 2.97
CA ASN A 246 -17.85 -1.43 3.08
C ASN A 246 -18.37 -1.33 4.52
N VAL A 247 -18.19 -2.36 5.35
CA VAL A 247 -18.51 -2.30 6.78
C VAL A 247 -17.58 -1.33 7.49
N LEU A 248 -16.27 -1.41 7.25
CA LEU A 248 -15.28 -0.49 7.81
C LEU A 248 -15.57 0.95 7.39
N ALA A 249 -15.85 1.20 6.12
CA ALA A 249 -16.22 2.53 5.63
C ALA A 249 -17.44 3.11 6.37
N LEU A 250 -18.44 2.28 6.66
CA LEU A 250 -19.60 2.72 7.46
C LEU A 250 -19.22 3.02 8.91
N LEU A 251 -18.48 2.11 9.55
CA LEU A 251 -18.05 2.24 10.94
C LEU A 251 -17.12 3.44 11.15
N TRP A 252 -16.26 3.72 10.18
CA TRP A 252 -15.31 4.83 10.18
C TRP A 252 -15.92 6.11 9.62
N LYS A 253 -17.20 6.05 9.20
CA LYS A 253 -17.97 7.18 8.69
C LYS A 253 -17.29 7.84 7.48
N THR A 254 -16.70 7.02 6.62
CA THR A 254 -16.05 7.44 5.37
C THR A 254 -16.82 7.03 4.10
N THR A 255 -18.10 6.63 4.24
CA THR A 255 -18.97 6.27 3.11
C THR A 255 -19.19 7.44 2.15
N ASP A 256 -19.39 8.63 2.71
CA ASP A 256 -19.79 9.84 1.99
C ASP A 256 -18.58 10.74 1.71
N VAL A 257 -17.37 10.25 2.01
CA VAL A 257 -16.14 10.96 1.64
C VAL A 257 -16.05 10.92 0.12
N GLU A 258 -16.56 11.96 -0.52
CA GLU A 258 -16.22 12.28 -1.89
C GLU A 258 -14.72 12.52 -1.94
N LYS A 259 -14.03 11.87 -2.87
CA LYS A 259 -12.62 12.15 -3.12
C LYS A 259 -12.52 13.55 -3.71
N VAL A 260 -12.49 14.57 -2.85
CA VAL A 260 -12.04 15.91 -3.25
C VAL A 260 -10.53 15.80 -3.42
N ASP A 261 -10.14 15.32 -4.59
CA ASP A 261 -8.74 15.10 -4.90
C ASP A 261 -8.03 16.45 -4.99
N MET A 262 -7.03 16.64 -4.12
CA MET A 262 -6.17 17.82 -4.15
C MET A 262 -5.47 17.93 -5.51
N ILE A 263 -5.53 19.12 -6.11
CA ILE A 263 -4.80 19.43 -7.33
C ILE A 263 -3.31 19.48 -6.98
N ARG A 264 -2.49 18.81 -7.79
CA ARG A 264 -1.04 18.78 -7.57
C ARG A 264 -0.43 20.16 -7.76
N PRO A 265 0.50 20.59 -6.91
CA PRO A 265 1.21 21.86 -7.07
C PRO A 265 1.92 22.01 -8.41
N GLU A 266 2.54 20.93 -8.86
CA GLU A 266 3.36 20.85 -10.08
C GLU A 266 2.50 20.74 -11.33
N PHE A 267 1.18 20.53 -11.19
CA PHE A 267 0.29 20.39 -12.34
C PHE A 267 0.24 21.69 -13.14
N PHE A 268 0.57 21.60 -14.43
CA PHE A 268 0.55 22.74 -15.32
C PHE A 268 -0.40 22.54 -16.49
N GLY A 269 -0.94 23.64 -17.00
CA GLY A 269 -1.93 23.65 -18.07
C GLY A 269 -2.31 25.06 -18.48
N VAL A 270 -3.20 25.16 -19.47
CA VAL A 270 -3.78 26.43 -19.89
C VAL A 270 -4.96 26.76 -18.97
N THR A 271 -5.01 27.97 -18.44
CA THR A 271 -6.14 28.42 -17.63
C THR A 271 -7.39 28.53 -18.52
N ARG A 272 -8.47 27.90 -18.10
CA ARG A 272 -9.79 28.02 -18.75
C ARG A 272 -10.89 28.07 -17.68
N PRO A 273 -12.03 28.71 -17.93
CA PRO A 273 -13.20 28.54 -17.08
C PRO A 273 -13.65 27.08 -17.12
N SER A 274 -13.86 26.47 -15.95
CA SER A 274 -14.36 25.11 -15.83
C SER A 274 -15.76 25.02 -16.46
N PRO A 275 -16.03 24.02 -17.33
CA PRO A 275 -17.35 23.83 -17.91
C PRO A 275 -18.40 23.38 -16.89
N ILE A 276 -17.97 22.96 -15.69
CA ILE A 276 -18.86 22.44 -14.63
C ILE A 276 -19.11 23.52 -13.59
N THR A 277 -18.05 24.13 -13.06
CA THR A 277 -18.15 25.06 -11.92
C THR A 277 -18.10 26.53 -12.32
N GLY A 278 -17.69 26.84 -13.56
CA GLY A 278 -17.45 28.22 -14.01
C GLY A 278 -16.21 28.88 -13.42
N ILE A 279 -15.58 28.27 -12.41
CA ILE A 279 -14.35 28.75 -11.78
C ILE A 279 -13.17 28.48 -12.74
N ASN A 280 -12.24 29.43 -12.84
CA ASN A 280 -11.02 29.26 -13.63
C ASN A 280 -10.19 28.09 -13.11
N GLU A 281 -9.96 27.08 -13.94
CA GLU A 281 -9.14 25.91 -13.65
C GLU A 281 -7.95 25.80 -14.63
N LYS A 282 -6.86 25.17 -14.20
CA LYS A 282 -5.81 24.73 -15.14
C LYS A 282 -6.29 23.49 -15.89
N TYR A 283 -6.11 23.48 -17.21
CA TYR A 283 -6.47 22.36 -18.06
C TYR A 283 -5.30 21.89 -18.92
N PHE A 284 -5.10 20.58 -18.94
CA PHE A 284 -4.14 19.91 -19.81
C PHE A 284 -4.86 19.00 -20.82
N PRO A 285 -4.66 19.19 -22.14
CA PRO A 285 -5.34 18.41 -23.17
C PRO A 285 -5.13 16.90 -23.05
N ALA A 286 -6.22 16.12 -23.11
CA ALA A 286 -6.17 14.67 -22.90
C ALA A 286 -5.33 13.92 -23.95
N TRP A 287 -5.33 14.34 -25.22
CA TRP A 287 -4.53 13.69 -26.27
C TRP A 287 -3.02 13.87 -26.03
N LYS A 288 -2.59 15.06 -25.56
CA LYS A 288 -1.20 15.31 -25.17
C LYS A 288 -0.81 14.41 -24.00
N ARG A 289 -1.71 14.23 -23.04
CA ARG A 289 -1.48 13.34 -21.89
C ARG A 289 -1.37 11.87 -22.31
N ARG A 290 -2.27 11.40 -23.17
CA ARG A 290 -2.20 10.04 -23.75
C ARG A 290 -0.91 9.79 -24.52
N PHE A 291 -0.43 10.78 -25.27
CA PHE A 291 0.87 10.69 -25.93
C PHE A 291 2.03 10.58 -24.92
N ARG A 292 1.96 11.30 -23.80
CA ARG A 292 2.95 11.16 -22.71
C ARG A 292 2.87 9.81 -22.01
N TYR A 293 1.68 9.25 -21.81
CA TYR A 293 1.51 7.87 -21.32
C TYR A 293 2.19 6.86 -22.24
N LEU A 294 1.99 7.00 -23.56
CA LEU A 294 2.67 6.15 -24.53
C LEU A 294 4.20 6.28 -24.44
N LEU A 295 4.72 7.51 -24.36
CA LEU A 295 6.16 7.72 -24.23
C LEU A 295 6.72 7.15 -22.92
N SER A 296 6.01 7.32 -21.81
CA SER A 296 6.39 6.72 -20.52
C SER A 296 6.43 5.19 -20.60
N PHE A 297 5.45 4.58 -21.27
CA PHE A 297 5.43 3.14 -21.50
C PHE A 297 6.64 2.70 -22.32
N LEU A 298 6.96 3.40 -23.41
CA LEU A 298 8.15 3.11 -24.24
C LEU A 298 9.47 3.25 -23.48
N ILE A 299 9.58 4.24 -22.58
CA ILE A 299 10.77 4.41 -21.71
C ILE A 299 10.90 3.26 -20.71
N SER A 300 9.80 2.63 -20.31
CA SER A 300 9.82 1.49 -19.37
C SER A 300 10.29 0.18 -20.00
N ILE A 301 10.10 0.01 -21.32
CA ILE A 301 10.43 -1.24 -22.04
C ILE A 301 11.91 -1.65 -21.90
N PRO A 302 12.91 -0.77 -22.11
CA PRO A 302 14.32 -1.15 -21.95
C PRO A 302 14.66 -1.72 -20.57
N PHE A 303 14.07 -1.17 -19.50
CA PHE A 303 14.29 -1.66 -18.15
C PHE A 303 13.66 -3.03 -17.93
N LEU A 304 12.45 -3.24 -18.48
CA LEU A 304 11.81 -4.55 -18.46
C LEU A 304 12.66 -5.58 -19.21
N LEU A 305 13.19 -5.23 -20.39
CA LEU A 305 14.09 -6.09 -21.15
C LEU A 305 15.41 -6.39 -20.42
N LEU A 306 15.95 -5.42 -19.67
CA LEU A 306 17.13 -5.65 -18.82
C LEU A 306 16.83 -6.65 -17.69
N GLY A 307 15.65 -6.54 -17.05
CA GLY A 307 15.21 -7.51 -16.04
C GLY A 307 15.05 -8.91 -16.62
N ILE A 308 14.38 -9.02 -17.77
CA ILE A 308 14.23 -10.27 -18.51
C ILE A 308 15.61 -10.85 -18.88
N GLY A 309 16.55 -10.01 -19.33
CA GLY A 309 17.92 -10.45 -19.65
C GLY A 309 18.66 -10.98 -18.41
N ALA A 310 18.57 -10.29 -17.28
CA ALA A 310 19.16 -10.73 -16.01
C ALA A 310 18.55 -12.06 -15.52
N MET A 311 17.25 -12.24 -15.71
CA MET A 311 16.54 -13.50 -15.46
C MET A 311 17.07 -14.62 -16.36
N ILE A 312 17.15 -14.42 -17.67
CA ILE A 312 17.64 -15.45 -18.62
C ILE A 312 19.06 -15.88 -18.25
N ILE A 313 19.93 -14.93 -17.91
CA ILE A 313 21.30 -15.24 -17.47
C ILE A 313 21.26 -16.10 -16.20
N SER A 314 20.45 -15.72 -15.21
CA SER A 314 20.31 -16.49 -13.96
C SER A 314 19.82 -17.91 -14.19
N LEU A 315 18.77 -18.08 -15.02
CA LEU A 315 18.20 -19.39 -15.32
C LEU A 315 19.21 -20.34 -15.99
N ASN A 316 20.03 -19.81 -16.92
CA ASN A 316 21.10 -20.59 -17.55
C ASN A 316 22.21 -20.94 -16.54
N LEU A 317 22.67 -19.98 -15.73
CA LEU A 317 23.74 -20.21 -14.75
C LEU A 317 23.34 -21.17 -13.62
N ASN A 318 22.06 -21.24 -13.28
CA ASN A 318 21.52 -22.21 -12.32
C ASN A 318 21.27 -23.59 -12.95
N GLY A 319 21.41 -23.74 -14.28
CA GLY A 319 21.16 -24.99 -14.99
C GLY A 319 19.68 -25.38 -15.09
N TYR A 320 18.75 -24.43 -14.92
CA TYR A 320 17.32 -24.69 -15.16
C TYR A 320 17.01 -24.87 -16.64
N ILE A 321 17.83 -24.28 -17.52
CA ILE A 321 17.71 -24.41 -18.96
C ILE A 321 18.89 -25.26 -19.42
N SER A 322 18.64 -26.53 -19.74
CA SER A 322 19.63 -27.49 -20.22
C SER A 322 19.29 -28.08 -21.59
N ASP A 323 18.07 -27.85 -22.10
CA ASP A 323 17.66 -28.28 -23.43
C ASP A 323 18.21 -27.32 -24.49
N ASP A 324 19.08 -27.83 -25.37
CA ASP A 324 19.65 -27.11 -26.51
C ASP A 324 18.58 -26.58 -27.48
N ASN A 325 17.36 -27.14 -27.45
CA ASN A 325 16.25 -26.67 -28.29
C ASN A 325 15.54 -25.43 -27.70
N SER A 326 15.85 -25.03 -26.47
CA SER A 326 15.26 -23.85 -25.87
C SER A 326 15.81 -22.57 -26.51
N PRO A 327 14.97 -21.61 -26.94
CA PRO A 327 15.39 -20.37 -27.60
C PRO A 327 16.18 -19.44 -26.68
N ILE A 328 16.15 -19.69 -25.37
CA ILE A 328 16.87 -18.91 -24.38
C ILE A 328 18.02 -19.70 -23.72
N HIS A 329 18.34 -20.91 -24.20
CA HIS A 329 19.53 -21.63 -23.77
C HIS A 329 20.78 -20.96 -24.34
N ILE A 330 21.73 -20.65 -23.48
CA ILE A 330 23.02 -20.07 -23.83
C ILE A 330 24.09 -21.04 -23.35
N HIS A 331 24.59 -21.87 -24.27
CA HIS A 331 25.54 -22.95 -23.99
C HIS A 331 26.74 -22.51 -23.14
N GLU A 332 27.32 -21.34 -23.44
CA GLU A 332 28.47 -20.79 -22.70
C GLU A 332 28.15 -20.49 -21.21
N LEU A 333 26.90 -20.14 -20.90
CA LEU A 333 26.46 -19.89 -19.53
C LEU A 333 26.00 -21.18 -18.85
N GLY A 334 25.27 -22.03 -19.58
CA GLY A 334 24.78 -23.32 -19.10
C GLY A 334 25.91 -24.28 -18.69
N HIS A 335 27.04 -24.25 -19.41
CA HIS A 335 28.20 -25.10 -19.09
C HIS A 335 28.67 -24.96 -17.64
N TYR A 336 28.56 -23.78 -17.02
CA TYR A 336 28.97 -23.60 -15.63
C TYR A 336 28.08 -24.35 -14.62
N ALA A 337 26.87 -24.72 -15.01
CA ALA A 337 25.93 -25.50 -14.21
C ALA A 337 26.03 -27.01 -14.44
N ASP A 338 26.77 -27.46 -15.47
CA ASP A 338 26.96 -28.88 -15.76
C ASP A 338 27.69 -29.62 -14.63
N PRO A 339 27.41 -30.93 -14.42
CA PRO A 339 28.01 -31.71 -13.33
C PRO A 339 29.53 -31.59 -13.26
N GLY A 340 30.05 -31.25 -12.08
CA GLY A 340 31.48 -31.04 -11.84
C GLY A 340 31.99 -29.61 -12.07
N ASN A 341 31.17 -28.69 -12.56
CA ASN A 341 31.50 -27.27 -12.69
C ASN A 341 31.10 -26.44 -11.46
N ILE A 342 31.43 -25.14 -11.49
CA ILE A 342 31.37 -24.26 -10.32
C ILE A 342 29.93 -24.06 -9.83
N PHE A 343 28.93 -23.95 -10.72
CA PHE A 343 27.54 -23.70 -10.33
C PHE A 343 26.69 -24.98 -10.32
N ALA A 344 27.31 -26.13 -10.50
CA ALA A 344 26.62 -27.40 -10.52
C ALA A 344 25.99 -27.75 -9.16
N ASN A 345 24.82 -28.38 -9.21
CA ASN A 345 24.09 -28.81 -8.01
C ASN A 345 24.87 -29.85 -7.18
N ASP A 346 25.74 -30.64 -7.82
CA ASP A 346 26.61 -31.63 -7.20
C ASP A 346 27.92 -31.05 -6.64
N ASN A 347 28.16 -29.74 -6.82
CA ASN A 347 29.38 -29.10 -6.33
C ASN A 347 29.43 -29.07 -4.79
N LYS A 348 30.50 -29.65 -4.25
CA LYS A 348 30.83 -29.75 -2.82
C LYS A 348 30.88 -28.40 -2.08
N TYR A 349 31.10 -27.29 -2.78
CA TYR A 349 31.25 -25.96 -2.18
C TYR A 349 29.99 -25.09 -2.23
N TYR A 350 28.81 -25.67 -2.46
CA TYR A 350 27.53 -24.94 -2.58
C TYR A 350 27.55 -23.87 -3.70
N GLY A 351 28.30 -24.10 -4.76
CA GLY A 351 28.47 -23.11 -5.82
C GLY A 351 27.18 -22.79 -6.59
N TRP A 352 26.20 -23.70 -6.59
CA TRP A 352 24.84 -23.47 -7.11
C TRP A 352 24.12 -22.28 -6.47
N LEU A 353 24.51 -21.86 -5.26
CA LEU A 353 23.91 -20.70 -4.57
C LEU A 353 24.39 -19.35 -5.15
N ILE A 354 25.56 -19.33 -5.80
CA ILE A 354 26.19 -18.10 -6.28
C ILE A 354 25.33 -17.38 -7.32
N PRO A 355 24.85 -18.04 -8.41
CA PRO A 355 24.01 -17.35 -9.39
C PRO A 355 22.69 -16.86 -8.81
N THR A 356 22.10 -17.63 -7.88
CA THR A 356 20.86 -17.26 -7.17
C THR A 356 21.05 -15.97 -6.33
N ILE A 357 22.16 -15.88 -5.57
CA ILE A 357 22.50 -14.66 -4.80
C ILE A 357 22.81 -13.49 -5.75
N ALA A 358 23.59 -13.74 -6.81
CA ALA A 358 23.95 -12.71 -7.77
C ALA A 358 22.72 -12.12 -8.46
N HIS A 359 21.79 -12.97 -8.88
CA HIS A 359 20.50 -12.57 -9.44
C HIS A 359 19.73 -11.67 -8.46
N SER A 360 19.58 -12.10 -7.21
CA SER A 360 18.90 -11.32 -6.17
C SER A 360 19.51 -9.92 -5.98
N ILE A 361 20.83 -9.79 -6.06
CA ILE A 361 21.54 -8.50 -5.98
C ILE A 361 21.27 -7.64 -7.22
N VAL A 362 21.37 -8.21 -8.42
CA VAL A 362 21.13 -7.50 -9.68
C VAL A 362 19.70 -6.97 -9.74
N ILE A 363 18.73 -7.81 -9.39
CA ILE A 363 17.32 -7.45 -9.36
C ILE A 363 17.06 -6.31 -8.37
N ASN A 364 17.62 -6.37 -7.16
CA ASN A 364 17.49 -5.28 -6.18
C ASN A 364 18.02 -3.93 -6.73
N ILE A 365 19.17 -3.95 -7.41
CA ILE A 365 19.71 -2.76 -8.07
C ILE A 365 18.77 -2.25 -9.17
N LEU A 366 18.21 -3.17 -9.97
CA LEU A 366 17.30 -2.83 -11.05
C LEU A 366 15.97 -2.25 -10.55
N ASN A 367 15.39 -2.80 -9.48
CA ASN A 367 14.18 -2.27 -8.83
C ASN A 367 14.41 -0.83 -8.31
N LYS A 368 15.57 -0.56 -7.70
CA LYS A 368 15.94 0.81 -7.27
C LYS A 368 16.09 1.78 -8.44
N LEU A 369 16.72 1.34 -9.52
CA LEU A 369 16.86 2.16 -10.73
C LEU A 369 15.50 2.42 -11.38
N TYR A 370 14.66 1.40 -11.49
CA TYR A 370 13.33 1.51 -12.07
C TYR A 370 12.41 2.40 -11.24
N ARG A 371 12.49 2.39 -9.90
CA ARG A 371 11.75 3.34 -9.03
C ARG A 371 12.01 4.79 -9.43
N THR A 372 13.26 5.12 -9.74
CA THR A 372 13.65 6.48 -10.16
C THR A 372 13.07 6.83 -11.52
N VAL A 373 13.15 5.90 -12.47
CA VAL A 373 12.62 6.07 -13.83
C VAL A 373 11.09 6.18 -13.83
N ALA A 374 10.41 5.34 -13.04
CA ALA A 374 8.97 5.34 -12.90
C ALA A 374 8.48 6.66 -12.30
N SER A 375 9.18 7.20 -11.29
CA SER A 375 8.88 8.52 -10.72
C SER A 375 9.02 9.63 -11.77
N TYR A 376 10.17 9.71 -12.45
CA TYR A 376 10.40 10.67 -13.53
C TYR A 376 9.34 10.60 -14.64
N CYS A 377 9.02 9.38 -15.08
CA CYS A 377 7.98 9.15 -16.08
C CYS A 377 6.61 9.64 -15.61
N THR A 378 6.25 9.39 -14.35
CA THR A 378 4.94 9.77 -13.81
C THR A 378 4.84 11.29 -13.60
N ASP A 379 5.92 11.96 -13.25
CA ASP A 379 5.98 13.43 -13.25
C ASP A 379 5.85 14.01 -14.65
N PHE A 380 6.55 13.40 -15.63
CA PHE A 380 6.44 13.79 -17.03
C PHE A 380 5.00 13.68 -17.56
N GLU A 381 4.21 12.70 -17.10
CA GLU A 381 2.81 12.51 -17.50
C GLU A 381 1.86 13.66 -17.10
N ASN A 382 2.25 14.52 -16.14
CA ASN A 382 1.51 15.71 -15.71
C ASN A 382 0.05 15.40 -15.28
N HIS A 383 -0.09 14.60 -14.22
CA HIS A 383 -1.39 14.26 -13.62
C HIS A 383 -1.98 15.46 -12.86
N LYS A 384 -3.31 15.62 -12.90
CA LYS A 384 -4.01 16.76 -12.27
C LYS A 384 -4.02 16.67 -10.76
N THR A 385 -4.18 15.47 -10.22
CA THR A 385 -4.42 15.20 -8.80
C THR A 385 -3.36 14.27 -8.22
N GLU A 386 -3.06 14.42 -6.93
CA GLU A 386 -2.11 13.55 -6.21
C GLU A 386 -2.48 12.07 -6.34
N GLN A 387 -3.77 11.74 -6.23
CA GLN A 387 -4.25 10.36 -6.37
C GLN A 387 -3.92 9.76 -7.74
N GLN A 388 -4.20 10.47 -8.85
CA GLN A 388 -3.91 9.99 -10.22
C GLN A 388 -2.41 9.78 -10.46
N HIS A 389 -1.57 10.64 -9.89
CA HIS A 389 -0.12 10.48 -9.97
C HIS A 389 0.32 9.23 -9.20
N ASN A 390 -0.09 9.10 -7.94
CA ASN A 390 0.22 7.93 -7.12
C ASN A 390 -0.29 6.63 -7.74
N ASP A 391 -1.54 6.60 -8.24
CA ASP A 391 -2.13 5.43 -8.91
C ASP A 391 -1.31 5.01 -10.15
N SER A 392 -0.81 5.98 -10.92
CA SER A 392 0.01 5.73 -12.12
C SER A 392 1.42 5.25 -11.76
N LEU A 393 2.03 5.83 -10.72
CA LEU A 393 3.32 5.40 -10.18
C LEU A 393 3.24 3.96 -9.64
N ILE A 394 2.20 3.67 -8.85
CA ILE A 394 1.91 2.34 -8.31
C ILE A 394 1.77 1.33 -9.44
N ALA A 395 0.97 1.62 -10.48
CA ALA A 395 0.77 0.70 -11.58
C ALA A 395 2.09 0.36 -12.32
N LYS A 396 2.97 1.35 -12.54
CA LYS A 396 4.27 1.12 -13.18
C LYS A 396 5.19 0.25 -12.32
N ARG A 397 5.37 0.64 -11.06
CA ARG A 397 6.24 -0.08 -10.11
C ARG A 397 5.77 -1.51 -9.89
N LEU A 398 4.47 -1.69 -9.67
CA LEU A 398 3.87 -3.00 -9.49
C LEU A 398 4.06 -3.89 -10.72
N LEU A 399 3.80 -3.39 -11.93
CA LEU A 399 3.98 -4.21 -13.14
C LEU A 399 5.41 -4.72 -13.25
N PHE A 400 6.39 -3.85 -13.00
CA PHE A 400 7.80 -4.22 -13.02
C PHE A 400 8.12 -5.32 -11.99
N GLU A 401 7.68 -5.14 -10.75
CA GLU A 401 7.88 -6.11 -9.67
C GLU A 401 7.22 -7.47 -9.99
N LEU A 402 5.99 -7.46 -10.51
CA LEU A 402 5.28 -8.69 -10.87
C LEU A 402 5.97 -9.45 -12.02
N PHE A 403 6.48 -8.74 -13.03
CA PHE A 403 7.24 -9.36 -14.11
C PHE A 403 8.54 -9.96 -13.59
N ASP A 404 9.28 -9.21 -12.79
CA ASP A 404 10.53 -9.65 -12.20
C ASP A 404 10.36 -10.91 -11.34
N CYS A 405 9.35 -10.92 -10.46
CA CYS A 405 9.09 -12.03 -9.54
C CYS A 405 8.51 -13.28 -10.23
N TYR A 406 7.58 -13.12 -11.18
CA TYR A 406 6.79 -14.27 -11.69
C TYR A 406 7.13 -14.71 -13.09
N LEU A 407 7.73 -13.87 -13.94
CA LEU A 407 8.07 -14.28 -15.31
C LEU A 407 8.99 -15.52 -15.38
N PRO A 408 10.01 -15.69 -14.51
CA PRO A 408 10.82 -16.91 -14.54
C PRO A 408 9.97 -18.15 -14.25
N LEU A 409 9.05 -18.04 -13.29
CA LEU A 409 8.14 -19.12 -12.91
C LEU A 409 7.13 -19.43 -14.03
N PHE A 410 6.58 -18.43 -14.70
CA PHE A 410 5.72 -18.62 -15.87
C PHE A 410 6.46 -19.32 -17.02
N TYR A 411 7.74 -18.98 -17.22
CA TYR A 411 8.57 -19.63 -18.24
C TYR A 411 8.77 -21.11 -17.92
N ILE A 412 9.21 -21.46 -16.69
CA ILE A 412 9.41 -22.86 -16.29
C ILE A 412 8.08 -23.63 -16.37
N ALA A 413 7.00 -23.04 -15.86
CA ALA A 413 5.69 -23.67 -15.80
C ALA A 413 5.07 -23.95 -17.18
N PHE A 414 5.12 -23.00 -18.12
CA PHE A 414 4.34 -23.08 -19.37
C PHE A 414 5.16 -23.22 -20.64
N TYR A 415 6.46 -22.95 -20.60
CA TYR A 415 7.36 -23.21 -21.71
C TYR A 415 8.12 -24.51 -21.52
N GLN A 416 8.76 -24.72 -20.36
CA GLN A 416 9.49 -25.96 -20.08
C GLN A 416 8.58 -27.11 -19.64
N LEU A 417 7.40 -26.79 -19.07
CA LEU A 417 6.46 -27.78 -18.55
C LEU A 417 7.07 -28.69 -17.47
N ASP A 418 7.92 -28.11 -16.61
CA ASP A 418 8.61 -28.84 -15.53
C ASP A 418 8.17 -28.31 -14.15
N ILE A 419 7.22 -29.01 -13.52
CA ILE A 419 6.70 -28.61 -12.20
C ILE A 419 7.74 -28.84 -11.08
N VAL A 420 8.70 -29.75 -11.24
CA VAL A 420 9.73 -30.03 -10.24
C VAL A 420 10.71 -28.86 -10.19
N SER A 421 11.18 -28.40 -11.35
CA SER A 421 11.98 -27.18 -11.45
C SER A 421 11.20 -25.95 -11.01
N LEU A 422 9.91 -25.85 -11.35
CA LEU A 422 9.03 -24.77 -10.90
C LEU A 422 8.96 -24.73 -9.36
N LYS A 423 8.74 -25.87 -8.71
CA LYS A 423 8.69 -26.00 -7.25
C LYS A 423 10.00 -25.55 -6.62
N ARG A 424 11.15 -26.00 -7.16
CA ARG A 424 12.47 -25.63 -6.64
C ARG A 424 12.69 -24.12 -6.74
N GLU A 425 12.41 -23.53 -7.90
CA GLU A 425 12.61 -22.10 -8.13
C GLU A 425 11.63 -21.25 -7.29
N LEU A 426 10.36 -21.66 -7.20
CA LEU A 426 9.38 -21.00 -6.35
C LEU A 426 9.81 -21.00 -4.88
N ILE A 427 10.29 -22.13 -4.36
CA ILE A 427 10.78 -22.23 -2.98
C ILE A 427 12.01 -21.31 -2.79
N GLY A 428 12.93 -21.30 -3.76
CA GLY A 428 14.13 -20.45 -3.72
C GLY A 428 13.79 -18.96 -3.70
N LEU A 429 12.96 -18.51 -4.63
CA LEU A 429 12.51 -17.11 -4.71
C LEU A 429 11.71 -16.71 -3.47
N PHE A 430 10.78 -17.55 -3.04
CA PHE A 430 9.96 -17.30 -1.85
C PHE A 430 10.83 -17.14 -0.60
N TRP A 431 11.71 -18.09 -0.29
CA TRP A 431 12.58 -17.98 0.89
C TRP A 431 13.59 -16.85 0.76
N GLY A 432 14.14 -16.61 -0.43
CA GLY A 432 15.03 -15.49 -0.68
C GLY A 432 14.34 -14.16 -0.35
N ASP A 433 13.10 -13.99 -0.79
CA ASP A 433 12.31 -12.80 -0.54
C ASP A 433 11.83 -12.68 0.92
N GLU A 434 11.32 -13.76 1.53
CA GLU A 434 10.91 -13.76 2.94
C GLU A 434 12.09 -13.46 3.89
N ILE A 435 13.27 -14.05 3.65
CA ILE A 435 14.47 -13.77 4.44
C ILE A 435 14.94 -12.34 4.23
N ARG A 436 14.95 -11.86 2.97
CA ARG A 436 15.29 -10.48 2.65
C ARG A 436 14.40 -9.54 3.44
N ARG A 437 13.07 -9.69 3.36
CA ARG A 437 12.09 -8.88 4.09
C ARG A 437 12.29 -8.91 5.60
N LEU A 438 12.40 -10.11 6.18
CA LEU A 438 12.69 -10.26 7.61
C LEU A 438 13.94 -9.47 8.04
N VAL A 439 14.99 -9.50 7.22
CA VAL A 439 16.23 -8.76 7.48
C VAL A 439 16.05 -7.25 7.28
N THR A 440 15.49 -6.83 6.13
CA THR A 440 15.44 -5.42 5.71
C THR A 440 14.34 -4.62 6.39
N GLU A 441 13.21 -5.25 6.72
CA GLU A 441 12.04 -4.58 7.29
C GLU A 441 11.89 -4.84 8.80
N SER A 442 12.31 -6.00 9.32
CA SER A 442 12.21 -6.28 10.76
C SER A 442 13.52 -6.09 11.51
N ILE A 443 14.60 -6.79 11.11
CA ILE A 443 15.84 -6.86 11.90
C ILE A 443 16.62 -5.56 11.82
N ILE A 444 16.92 -5.06 10.61
CA ILE A 444 17.69 -3.82 10.42
C ILE A 444 16.98 -2.64 11.11
N PRO A 445 15.68 -2.40 10.87
CA PRO A 445 14.92 -1.33 11.52
C PRO A 445 14.96 -1.40 13.05
N TYR A 446 14.77 -2.58 13.64
CA TYR A 446 14.87 -2.76 15.08
C TYR A 446 16.29 -2.49 15.64
N VAL A 447 17.33 -2.92 14.92
CA VAL A 447 18.72 -2.66 15.31
C VAL A 447 19.04 -1.17 15.22
N LEU A 448 18.61 -0.50 14.14
CA LEU A 448 18.79 0.93 13.94
C LEU A 448 18.09 1.74 15.03
N GLU A 449 16.84 1.40 15.37
CA GLU A 449 16.12 2.02 16.49
C GLU A 449 16.91 1.83 17.79
N LYS A 450 17.37 0.62 18.11
CA LYS A 450 18.06 0.35 19.37
C LYS A 450 19.38 1.08 19.51
N ILE A 451 20.13 1.20 18.40
CA ILE A 451 21.34 2.02 18.33
C ILE A 451 20.99 3.49 18.56
N THR A 452 19.93 3.98 17.91
CA THR A 452 19.48 5.37 17.99
C THR A 452 18.96 5.69 19.40
N ALA A 453 18.15 4.83 20.00
CA ALA A 453 17.65 4.94 21.37
C ALA A 453 18.80 4.97 22.41
N ARG A 454 19.85 4.15 22.22
CA ARG A 454 21.06 4.23 23.06
C ARG A 454 21.77 5.57 22.91
N ARG A 455 21.88 6.10 21.68
CA ARG A 455 22.43 7.45 21.43
C ARG A 455 21.56 8.54 22.06
N ARG A 456 20.22 8.41 22.02
CA ARG A 456 19.25 9.32 22.66
C ARG A 456 19.46 9.37 24.18
N LEU A 457 19.55 8.21 24.83
CA LEU A 457 19.80 8.13 26.27
C LEU A 457 21.15 8.78 26.64
N ALA A 458 22.22 8.49 25.88
CA ALA A 458 23.52 9.12 26.09
C ALA A 458 23.48 10.65 25.90
N LYS A 459 22.84 11.13 24.82
CA LYS A 459 22.68 12.57 24.53
C LYS A 459 21.82 13.27 25.59
N SER A 460 20.72 12.66 26.03
CA SER A 460 19.86 13.20 27.09
C SER A 460 20.57 13.28 28.45
N ALA A 461 21.46 12.33 28.75
CA ALA A 461 22.29 12.36 29.96
C ALA A 461 23.34 13.48 29.90
N LEU A 462 23.89 13.77 28.72
CA LEU A 462 24.77 14.92 28.49
C LEU A 462 24.02 16.25 28.53
N ILE A 463 22.80 16.32 27.97
CA ILE A 463 21.93 17.51 28.01
C ILE A 463 21.48 17.79 29.44
N LYS A 464 21.10 16.79 30.25
CA LYS A 464 20.81 17.00 31.68
C LYS A 464 21.98 17.62 32.46
N LYS A 465 23.20 17.54 31.92
CA LYS A 465 24.41 18.15 32.48
C LYS A 465 24.67 19.58 31.97
N ASN A 466 24.11 19.95 30.81
CA ASN A 466 24.17 21.28 30.22
C ASN A 466 22.77 21.92 30.25
N GLU A 467 22.56 22.92 31.12
CA GLU A 467 21.24 23.55 31.37
C GLU A 467 20.55 24.21 30.15
N ASP A 468 21.20 24.22 28.98
CA ASP A 468 20.81 25.03 27.81
C ASP A 468 19.84 24.36 26.81
N ILE A 469 19.55 23.04 26.91
CA ILE A 469 18.65 22.35 25.97
C ILE A 469 17.46 21.73 26.71
N LYS A 470 16.24 22.20 26.41
CA LYS A 470 15.01 21.62 26.97
C LYS A 470 14.73 20.26 26.34
N PHE A 471 14.20 19.33 27.12
CA PHE A 471 13.87 17.96 26.66
C PHE A 471 12.97 17.96 25.40
N ASN A 472 11.99 18.87 25.36
CA ASN A 472 11.06 19.04 24.23
C ASN A 472 11.78 19.37 22.91
N ASP A 473 12.84 20.19 22.97
CA ASP A 473 13.60 20.62 21.79
C ASP A 473 14.34 19.45 21.13
N SER A 474 14.79 18.48 21.94
CA SER A 474 15.45 17.27 21.42
C SER A 474 14.49 16.34 20.70
N GLU A 475 13.23 16.29 21.15
CA GLU A 475 12.18 15.45 20.56
C GLU A 475 11.72 16.00 19.21
N ILE A 476 11.64 17.33 19.09
CA ILE A 476 11.30 18.01 17.83
C ILE A 476 12.37 17.73 16.76
N LEU A 477 13.65 17.89 17.09
CA LEU A 477 14.74 17.62 16.15
C LEU A 477 14.75 16.16 15.69
N GLU A 478 14.55 15.24 16.62
CA GLU A 478 14.51 13.81 16.31
C GLU A 478 13.37 13.45 15.36
N ASN A 479 12.16 13.97 15.60
CA ASN A 479 11.02 13.77 14.68
C ASN A 479 11.33 14.29 13.27
N LEU A 480 12.06 15.40 13.14
CA LEU A 480 12.45 15.95 11.85
C LEU A 480 13.51 15.12 11.14
N GLU A 481 14.31 14.32 11.85
CA GLU A 481 15.33 13.44 11.29
C GLU A 481 14.78 12.10 10.79
N LEU A 482 13.56 11.71 11.19
CA LEU A 482 12.93 10.46 10.75
C LEU A 482 12.61 10.49 9.24
N ASP A 483 12.52 9.31 8.64
CA ASP A 483 12.17 9.16 7.22
C ASP A 483 10.65 9.29 6.98
N GLU A 484 10.25 9.68 5.78
CA GLU A 484 8.83 9.72 5.41
C GLU A 484 8.28 8.31 5.18
N TYR A 485 7.06 8.07 5.66
CA TYR A 485 6.39 6.79 5.46
C TYR A 485 5.72 6.75 4.08
N GLU A 486 6.05 5.74 3.28
CA GLU A 486 5.43 5.45 1.98
C GLU A 486 4.53 4.21 2.09
N PRO A 487 3.20 4.36 2.29
CA PRO A 487 2.31 3.23 2.57
C PRO A 487 2.21 2.20 1.43
N PHE A 488 2.52 2.61 0.20
CA PHE A 488 2.26 1.81 -0.97
C PHE A 488 3.34 0.74 -1.21
N ASP A 489 4.55 0.90 -0.69
CA ASP A 489 5.60 -0.14 -0.73
C ASP A 489 5.12 -1.38 0.05
N ASP A 490 4.57 -1.15 1.25
CA ASP A 490 3.95 -2.18 2.09
C ASP A 490 2.81 -2.93 1.37
N TYR A 491 1.99 -2.23 0.57
CA TYR A 491 0.96 -2.89 -0.24
C TYR A 491 1.54 -3.75 -1.38
N ILE A 492 2.60 -3.30 -2.06
CA ILE A 492 3.26 -4.08 -3.13
C ILE A 492 3.75 -5.40 -2.54
N GLU A 493 4.42 -5.34 -1.39
CA GLU A 493 4.97 -6.51 -0.70
C GLU A 493 3.87 -7.55 -0.39
N MET A 494 2.75 -7.08 0.16
CA MET A 494 1.61 -7.95 0.44
C MET A 494 0.95 -8.53 -0.81
N VAL A 495 0.90 -7.79 -1.92
CA VAL A 495 0.40 -8.31 -3.21
C VAL A 495 1.36 -9.36 -3.78
N THR A 496 2.66 -9.15 -3.68
CA THR A 496 3.67 -10.13 -4.11
C THR A 496 3.61 -11.40 -3.26
N GLN A 497 3.42 -11.28 -1.95
CA GLN A 497 3.24 -12.45 -1.08
C GLN A 497 1.94 -13.21 -1.42
N TYR A 498 0.85 -12.48 -1.70
CA TYR A 498 -0.40 -13.06 -2.19
C TYR A 498 -0.21 -13.84 -3.50
N GLY A 499 0.61 -13.33 -4.43
CA GLY A 499 0.90 -14.02 -5.69
C GLY A 499 1.72 -15.30 -5.52
N TYR A 500 2.74 -15.33 -4.65
CA TYR A 500 3.50 -16.56 -4.37
C TYR A 500 2.61 -17.69 -3.85
N VAL A 501 1.64 -17.36 -3.01
CA VAL A 501 0.70 -18.33 -2.44
C VAL A 501 -0.33 -18.81 -3.47
N THR A 502 -0.82 -17.91 -4.34
CA THR A 502 -2.03 -18.18 -5.13
C THR A 502 -1.76 -18.59 -6.57
N LEU A 503 -0.67 -18.13 -7.21
CA LEU A 503 -0.43 -18.40 -8.63
C LEU A 503 -0.03 -19.87 -8.88
N PHE A 504 0.87 -20.42 -8.06
CA PHE A 504 1.48 -21.73 -8.26
C PHE A 504 1.16 -22.68 -7.10
N ALA A 505 -0.11 -22.71 -6.69
CA ALA A 505 -0.54 -23.28 -5.41
C ALA A 505 -0.28 -24.80 -5.31
N SER A 506 -0.43 -25.55 -6.41
CA SER A 506 -0.13 -26.99 -6.44
C SER A 506 1.36 -27.29 -6.31
N ALA A 507 2.25 -26.39 -6.74
CA ALA A 507 3.70 -26.63 -6.70
C ALA A 507 4.27 -26.54 -5.27
N PHE A 508 3.72 -25.64 -4.43
CA PHE A 508 4.19 -25.46 -3.06
C PHE A 508 3.05 -25.16 -2.04
N PRO A 509 2.26 -26.19 -1.63
CA PRO A 509 1.15 -25.99 -0.69
C PRO A 509 1.55 -25.46 0.69
N LEU A 510 2.74 -25.82 1.18
CA LEU A 510 3.28 -25.32 2.45
C LEU A 510 3.53 -23.80 2.44
N CYS A 511 3.60 -23.16 1.26
CA CYS A 511 3.75 -21.72 1.13
C CYS A 511 2.71 -20.99 1.97
N SER A 512 1.44 -21.45 1.96
CA SER A 512 0.34 -20.77 2.65
C SER A 512 0.53 -20.67 4.17
N ILE A 513 1.01 -21.73 4.84
CA ILE A 513 1.26 -21.65 6.29
C ILE A 513 2.48 -20.81 6.62
N ILE A 514 3.53 -20.89 5.80
CA ILE A 514 4.75 -20.09 6.01
C ILE A 514 4.40 -18.61 5.84
N THR A 515 3.64 -18.25 4.80
CA THR A 515 3.10 -16.91 4.60
C THR A 515 2.26 -16.43 5.78
N VAL A 516 1.39 -17.26 6.36
CA VAL A 516 0.64 -16.87 7.58
C VAL A 516 1.59 -16.49 8.73
N LEU A 517 2.68 -17.23 8.94
CA LEU A 517 3.67 -16.90 9.97
C LEU A 517 4.39 -15.59 9.67
N PHE A 518 4.83 -15.38 8.43
CA PHE A 518 5.48 -14.13 8.02
C PHE A 518 4.54 -12.93 8.08
N LEU A 519 3.27 -13.08 7.70
CA LEU A 519 2.26 -12.02 7.85
C LEU A 519 2.07 -11.57 9.30
N PHE A 520 2.17 -12.49 10.27
CA PHE A 520 2.15 -12.10 11.69
C PHE A 520 3.40 -11.32 12.11
N ILE A 521 4.58 -11.67 11.59
CA ILE A 521 5.83 -10.94 11.83
C ILE A 521 5.76 -9.58 11.17
N GLU A 522 5.32 -9.51 9.92
CA GLU A 522 5.22 -8.30 9.10
C GLU A 522 4.29 -7.28 9.74
N ALA A 523 3.12 -7.73 10.23
CA ALA A 523 2.22 -6.87 10.99
C ALA A 523 2.91 -6.13 12.15
N ARG A 524 3.89 -6.76 12.80
CA ARG A 524 4.65 -6.15 13.90
C ARG A 524 5.77 -5.26 13.41
N SER A 525 6.47 -5.73 12.41
CA SER A 525 7.52 -5.02 11.68
C SER A 525 6.99 -3.66 11.21
N ASP A 526 5.87 -3.65 10.51
CA ASP A 526 5.25 -2.43 9.97
C ASP A 526 4.72 -1.50 11.05
N MET A 527 4.04 -2.04 12.08
CA MET A 527 3.62 -1.21 13.22
C MET A 527 4.83 -0.59 13.92
N PHE A 528 5.94 -1.32 14.08
CA PHE A 528 7.16 -0.78 14.67
C PHE A 528 7.78 0.33 13.80
N LYS A 529 7.85 0.10 12.48
CA LYS A 529 8.35 1.04 11.47
C LYS A 529 7.64 2.40 11.56
N ILE A 530 6.31 2.41 11.48
CA ILE A 530 5.53 3.66 11.51
C ILE A 530 5.50 4.36 12.88
N MET A 531 5.81 3.64 13.96
CA MET A 531 5.75 4.18 15.33
C MET A 531 7.07 4.77 15.79
N PHE A 532 8.21 4.26 15.31
CA PHE A 532 9.52 4.60 15.87
C PHE A 532 10.57 5.06 14.85
N LEU A 533 10.35 4.80 13.56
CA LEU A 533 11.36 5.02 12.51
C LEU A 533 10.92 5.99 11.43
N CYS A 534 9.62 6.08 11.19
CA CYS A 534 9.07 7.05 10.27
C CYS A 534 8.50 8.27 10.99
N ARG A 535 8.47 9.39 10.29
CA ARG A 535 7.64 10.55 10.65
C ARG A 535 6.18 10.13 10.65
N ARG A 536 5.37 10.82 11.45
CA ARG A 536 3.93 10.63 11.41
C ARG A 536 3.44 10.97 10.00
N PRO A 537 2.75 10.06 9.31
CA PRO A 537 2.19 10.34 7.99
C PRO A 537 1.07 11.38 8.08
N HIS A 538 0.90 12.12 6.99
CA HIS A 538 -0.25 13.02 6.81
C HIS A 538 -1.56 12.25 6.81
N VAL A 539 -2.61 12.82 7.40
CA VAL A 539 -3.86 12.11 7.61
C VAL A 539 -4.73 12.21 6.37
N ARG A 540 -4.99 11.07 5.73
CA ARG A 540 -5.88 10.97 4.57
C ARG A 540 -7.14 10.19 4.94
N ARG A 541 -8.28 10.82 4.67
CA ARG A 541 -9.60 10.18 4.78
C ARG A 541 -9.76 9.22 3.61
N ALA A 542 -9.77 7.92 3.91
CA ALA A 542 -9.96 6.87 2.93
C ALA A 542 -11.29 6.14 3.10
N ARG A 543 -11.85 5.66 2.00
CA ARG A 543 -13.05 4.79 1.97
C ARG A 543 -12.72 3.33 1.65
N ASN A 544 -11.56 3.09 1.06
CA ASN A 544 -11.14 1.79 0.52
C ASN A 544 -9.63 1.74 0.33
N ILE A 545 -9.10 0.55 0.03
CA ILE A 545 -7.69 0.34 -0.35
C ILE A 545 -7.36 0.85 -1.78
N GLY A 546 -8.28 1.54 -2.44
CA GLY A 546 -8.04 2.16 -3.74
C GLY A 546 -7.74 1.18 -4.88
N VAL A 547 -6.65 1.43 -5.61
CA VAL A 547 -6.24 0.66 -6.80
C VAL A 547 -5.90 -0.80 -6.44
N TRP A 548 -5.45 -1.04 -5.21
CA TRP A 548 -5.07 -2.37 -4.72
C TRP A 548 -6.20 -3.40 -4.82
N TYR A 549 -7.47 -3.00 -4.67
CA TYR A 549 -8.58 -3.92 -4.88
C TYR A 549 -8.67 -4.42 -6.33
N LYS A 550 -8.39 -3.55 -7.31
CA LYS A 550 -8.35 -3.93 -8.73
C LYS A 550 -7.18 -4.87 -9.01
N VAL A 551 -6.03 -4.61 -8.39
CA VAL A 551 -4.84 -5.48 -8.46
C VAL A 551 -5.15 -6.87 -7.91
N LEU A 552 -5.76 -6.98 -6.74
CA LEU A 552 -6.16 -8.27 -6.15
C LEU A 552 -7.16 -9.03 -7.02
N THR A 553 -8.10 -8.32 -7.65
CA THR A 553 -9.05 -8.93 -8.59
C THR A 553 -8.35 -9.47 -9.83
N LEU A 554 -7.37 -8.73 -10.37
CA LEU A 554 -6.53 -9.20 -11.48
C LEU A 554 -5.69 -10.42 -11.08
N MET A 555 -5.04 -10.38 -9.91
CA MET A 555 -4.27 -11.50 -9.38
C MET A 555 -5.14 -12.73 -9.15
N THR A 556 -6.38 -12.57 -8.70
CA THR A 556 -7.35 -13.67 -8.57
C THR A 556 -7.63 -14.32 -9.93
N LEU A 557 -7.86 -13.51 -10.98
CA LEU A 557 -8.09 -14.03 -12.32
C LEU A 557 -6.86 -14.78 -12.85
N VAL A 558 -5.66 -14.18 -12.72
CA VAL A 558 -4.41 -14.81 -13.18
C VAL A 558 -4.15 -16.10 -12.41
N SER A 559 -4.35 -16.11 -11.09
CA SER A 559 -4.22 -17.32 -10.25
C SER A 559 -5.13 -18.44 -10.70
N MET A 560 -6.41 -18.16 -10.98
CA MET A 560 -7.34 -19.18 -11.48
C MET A 560 -6.85 -19.79 -12.80
N LEU A 561 -6.43 -18.95 -13.75
CA LEU A 561 -5.92 -19.39 -15.05
C LEU A 561 -4.63 -20.22 -14.90
N THR A 562 -3.68 -19.73 -14.10
CA THR A 562 -2.41 -20.42 -13.85
C THR A 562 -2.64 -21.80 -13.25
N ASN A 563 -3.49 -21.93 -12.23
CA ASN A 563 -3.75 -23.23 -11.60
C ASN A 563 -4.50 -24.20 -12.54
N CYS A 564 -5.41 -23.72 -13.38
CA CYS A 564 -6.06 -24.56 -14.40
C CYS A 564 -5.06 -25.07 -15.43
N PHE A 565 -4.18 -24.21 -15.93
CA PHE A 565 -3.20 -24.59 -16.94
C PHE A 565 -2.08 -25.47 -16.36
N LEU A 566 -1.66 -25.24 -15.11
CA LEU A 566 -0.71 -26.11 -14.43
C LEU A 566 -1.24 -27.55 -14.36
N PHE A 567 -2.48 -27.72 -13.90
CA PHE A 567 -3.14 -29.01 -13.83
C PHE A 567 -3.27 -29.71 -15.20
N GLY A 568 -3.51 -28.92 -16.26
CA GLY A 568 -3.78 -29.46 -17.59
C GLY A 568 -2.56 -29.79 -18.45
N PHE A 569 -1.49 -29.00 -18.31
CA PHE A 569 -0.39 -29.00 -19.26
C PHE A 569 1.00 -29.14 -18.63
N ALA A 570 1.18 -28.70 -17.38
CA ALA A 570 2.50 -28.63 -16.75
C ALA A 570 2.76 -29.74 -15.72
N SER A 571 1.70 -30.42 -15.24
CA SER A 571 1.82 -31.55 -14.31
C SER A 571 1.29 -32.83 -14.92
N GLU A 572 1.76 -33.97 -14.40
CA GLU A 572 1.22 -35.28 -14.79
C GLU A 572 -0.12 -35.63 -14.11
N GLN A 573 -0.66 -34.73 -13.30
CA GLN A 573 -1.85 -34.97 -12.47
C GLN A 573 -3.10 -35.31 -13.30
N LEU A 574 -3.29 -34.66 -14.45
CA LEU A 574 -4.39 -34.99 -15.35
C LEU A 574 -4.22 -36.38 -16.01
N ALA A 575 -2.97 -36.81 -16.21
CA ALA A 575 -2.67 -38.14 -16.73
C ALA A 575 -3.05 -39.25 -15.75
N GLU A 576 -3.07 -38.98 -14.45
CA GLU A 576 -3.58 -39.91 -13.44
C GLU A 576 -5.10 -40.06 -13.50
N TRP A 577 -5.81 -38.96 -13.76
CA TRP A 577 -7.27 -38.97 -13.77
C TRP A 577 -7.85 -39.52 -15.07
N VAL A 578 -7.15 -39.32 -16.19
CA VAL A 578 -7.57 -39.82 -17.50
C VAL A 578 -6.41 -40.54 -18.21
N PRO A 579 -5.96 -41.70 -17.70
CA PRO A 579 -4.79 -42.41 -18.22
C PRO A 579 -4.95 -42.83 -19.69
N ASP A 580 -6.17 -43.09 -20.14
CA ASP A 580 -6.47 -43.48 -21.54
C ASP A 580 -6.06 -42.43 -22.59
N MET A 581 -5.89 -41.17 -22.16
CA MET A 581 -5.50 -40.06 -23.04
C MET A 581 -3.99 -39.84 -23.10
N TYR A 582 -3.20 -40.60 -22.34
CA TYR A 582 -1.75 -40.48 -22.24
C TYR A 582 -1.07 -41.79 -22.66
N GLU A 583 0.15 -41.67 -23.17
CA GLU A 583 1.04 -42.79 -23.48
C GLU A 583 2.32 -42.61 -22.66
N THR A 584 2.74 -43.68 -21.97
CA THR A 584 4.00 -43.70 -21.24
C THR A 584 5.13 -43.99 -22.23
N ARG A 585 6.13 -43.11 -22.27
CA ARG A 585 7.33 -43.27 -23.10
C ARG A 585 8.37 -44.11 -22.37
N ASP A 586 9.40 -44.58 -23.09
CA ASP A 586 10.45 -45.47 -22.57
C ASP A 586 11.26 -44.88 -21.39
N ASP A 587 11.22 -43.56 -21.22
CA ASP A 587 11.83 -42.79 -20.12
C ASP A 587 10.97 -42.75 -18.85
N GLY A 588 9.72 -43.22 -18.92
CA GLY A 588 8.75 -43.21 -17.81
C GLY A 588 7.79 -42.03 -17.83
N ASP A 589 8.04 -41.02 -18.66
CA ASP A 589 7.21 -39.81 -18.74
C ASP A 589 5.89 -40.08 -19.47
N ARG A 590 4.81 -39.46 -18.99
CA ARG A 590 3.48 -39.58 -19.59
C ARG A 590 3.21 -38.43 -20.57
N TRP A 591 3.14 -38.77 -21.85
CA TRP A 591 2.87 -37.81 -22.92
C TRP A 591 1.45 -37.92 -23.44
N ILE A 592 0.90 -36.80 -23.92
CA ILE A 592 -0.44 -36.77 -24.50
C ILE A 592 -0.46 -37.64 -25.76
N LYS A 593 -1.37 -38.61 -25.79
CA LYS A 593 -1.58 -39.49 -26.94
C LYS A 593 -1.95 -38.69 -28.18
N LEU A 594 -1.37 -39.06 -29.34
CA LEU A 594 -1.64 -38.39 -30.61
C LEU A 594 -3.14 -38.42 -30.94
N GLY A 595 -3.75 -37.24 -31.12
CA GLY A 595 -5.19 -37.06 -31.35
C GLY A 595 -6.04 -36.85 -30.10
N SER A 596 -5.50 -37.10 -28.90
CA SER A 596 -6.19 -36.85 -27.62
C SER A 596 -6.07 -35.41 -27.12
N GLY A 597 -5.10 -34.64 -27.63
CA GLY A 597 -4.83 -33.27 -27.18
C GLY A 597 -6.04 -32.32 -27.23
N ARG A 598 -6.91 -32.46 -28.24
CA ARG A 598 -8.14 -31.65 -28.33
C ARG A 598 -9.11 -31.88 -27.16
N TYR A 599 -9.16 -33.09 -26.61
CA TYR A 599 -10.04 -33.41 -25.49
C TYR A 599 -9.45 -32.91 -24.18
N ILE A 600 -8.13 -32.99 -24.00
CA ILE A 600 -7.41 -32.41 -22.85
C ILE A 600 -7.60 -30.90 -22.81
N VAL A 601 -7.34 -30.21 -23.93
CA VAL A 601 -7.60 -28.76 -24.04
C VAL A 601 -9.07 -28.45 -23.76
N GLY A 602 -10.00 -29.26 -24.27
CA GLY A 602 -11.42 -29.14 -23.96
C GLY A 602 -11.74 -29.27 -22.47
N LEU A 603 -11.17 -30.25 -21.77
CA LEU A 603 -11.36 -30.46 -20.32
C LEU A 603 -10.81 -29.28 -19.52
N VAL A 604 -9.61 -28.82 -19.84
CA VAL A 604 -8.98 -27.67 -19.17
C VAL A 604 -9.82 -26.41 -19.38
N PHE A 605 -10.29 -26.18 -20.61
CA PHE A 605 -11.16 -25.04 -20.94
C PHE A 605 -12.50 -25.12 -20.21
N VAL A 606 -13.08 -26.32 -20.06
CA VAL A 606 -14.29 -26.53 -19.25
C VAL A 606 -14.03 -26.21 -17.78
N ALA A 607 -12.92 -26.70 -17.21
CA ALA A 607 -12.54 -26.39 -15.83
C ALA A 607 -12.34 -24.88 -15.61
N GLU A 608 -11.64 -24.23 -16.54
CA GLU A 608 -11.47 -22.77 -16.58
C GLU A 608 -12.81 -22.04 -16.60
N HIS A 609 -13.72 -22.42 -17.51
CA HIS A 609 -15.05 -21.80 -17.63
C HIS A 609 -15.92 -22.04 -16.42
N ILE A 610 -15.78 -23.18 -15.74
CA ILE A 610 -16.45 -23.44 -14.45
C ILE A 610 -15.94 -22.47 -13.39
N LEU A 611 -14.63 -22.24 -13.30
CA LEU A 611 -14.09 -21.26 -12.35
C LEU A 611 -14.52 -19.83 -12.69
N ILE A 612 -14.49 -19.45 -13.96
CA ILE A 612 -15.01 -18.14 -14.41
C ILE A 612 -16.50 -18.03 -14.07
N LEU A 613 -17.29 -19.08 -14.26
CA LEU A 613 -18.69 -19.12 -13.86
C LEU A 613 -18.82 -18.95 -12.34
N CYS A 614 -18.01 -19.61 -11.52
CA CYS A 614 -17.98 -19.42 -10.07
C CYS A 614 -17.63 -17.98 -9.68
N LEU A 615 -16.67 -17.36 -10.37
CA LEU A 615 -16.32 -15.95 -10.19
C LEU A 615 -17.50 -15.04 -10.54
N VAL A 616 -18.17 -15.27 -11.68
CA VAL A 616 -19.34 -14.50 -12.09
C VAL A 616 -20.50 -14.71 -11.11
N LEU A 617 -20.79 -15.95 -10.72
CA LEU A 617 -21.81 -16.28 -9.73
C LEU A 617 -21.53 -15.64 -8.37
N SER A 618 -20.28 -15.58 -7.92
CA SER A 618 -19.94 -14.90 -6.67
C SER A 618 -20.28 -13.40 -6.73
N HIS A 619 -20.14 -12.75 -7.89
CA HIS A 619 -20.57 -11.36 -8.09
C HIS A 619 -22.08 -11.17 -7.99
N TYR A 620 -22.86 -12.16 -8.42
CA TYR A 620 -24.33 -12.10 -8.33
C TYR A 620 -24.87 -12.53 -6.96
N LEU A 621 -24.29 -13.58 -6.36
CA LEU A 621 -24.76 -14.17 -5.10
C LEU A 621 -24.28 -13.38 -3.87
N ILE A 622 -23.06 -12.82 -3.93
CA ILE A 622 -22.45 -12.12 -2.82
C ILE A 622 -22.39 -10.63 -3.16
N SER A 623 -23.36 -9.87 -2.62
CA SER A 623 -23.35 -8.41 -2.78
C SER A 623 -22.14 -7.78 -2.08
N ASP A 624 -21.44 -6.89 -2.77
CA ASP A 624 -20.29 -6.15 -2.23
C ASP A 624 -20.66 -5.28 -1.02
N VAL A 625 -21.91 -4.81 -0.94
CA VAL A 625 -22.42 -4.00 0.17
C VAL A 625 -23.35 -4.85 1.04
N PRO A 626 -22.99 -5.15 2.29
CA PRO A 626 -23.86 -5.92 3.19
C PRO A 626 -25.21 -5.23 3.44
N ILE A 627 -26.25 -6.03 3.67
CA ILE A 627 -27.62 -5.53 3.89
C ILE A 627 -27.67 -4.54 5.07
N ALA A 628 -26.95 -4.82 6.16
CA ALA A 628 -26.87 -3.92 7.30
C ALA A 628 -26.31 -2.54 6.92
N VAL A 629 -25.29 -2.49 6.05
CA VAL A 629 -24.71 -1.24 5.55
C VAL A 629 -25.70 -0.52 4.63
N LYS A 630 -26.32 -1.25 3.70
CA LYS A 630 -27.33 -0.70 2.80
C LYS A 630 -28.51 -0.08 3.56
N ASN A 631 -29.01 -0.77 4.58
CA ASN A 631 -30.11 -0.30 5.41
C ASN A 631 -29.74 0.94 6.21
N GLU A 632 -28.52 1.00 6.76
CA GLU A 632 -28.05 2.17 7.51
C GLU A 632 -27.83 3.39 6.58
N LEU A 633 -27.27 3.19 5.38
CA LEU A 633 -27.15 4.25 4.38
C LEU A 633 -28.52 4.77 3.94
N ALA A 634 -29.46 3.86 3.65
CA ALA A 634 -30.83 4.24 3.30
C ALA A 634 -31.53 4.99 4.44
N ARG A 635 -31.29 4.59 5.70
CA ARG A 635 -31.78 5.29 6.89
C ARG A 635 -31.22 6.71 6.97
N ARG A 636 -29.91 6.90 6.77
CA ARG A 636 -29.27 8.23 6.77
C ARG A 636 -29.84 9.13 5.66
N GLU A 637 -29.97 8.62 4.45
CA GLU A 637 -30.59 9.37 3.35
C GLU A 637 -32.04 9.76 3.64
N TYR A 638 -32.81 8.86 4.27
CA TYR A 638 -34.19 9.13 4.66
C TYR A 638 -34.28 10.26 5.68
N VAL A 639 -33.43 10.24 6.72
CA VAL A 639 -33.36 11.30 7.73
C VAL A 639 -32.98 12.64 7.10
N LYS A 640 -31.92 12.68 6.28
CA LYS A 640 -31.52 13.91 5.55
C LYS A 640 -32.67 14.48 4.72
N LYS A 641 -33.42 13.63 4.01
CA LYS A 641 -34.61 14.04 3.23
C LYS A 641 -35.74 14.59 4.12
N GLN A 642 -35.95 14.03 5.31
CA GLN A 642 -36.94 14.55 6.25
C GLN A 642 -36.54 15.91 6.82
N GLU A 643 -35.28 16.08 7.24
CA GLU A 643 -34.74 17.37 7.70
C GLU A 643 -34.86 18.44 6.61
N PHE A 644 -34.55 18.09 5.36
CA PHE A 644 -34.70 19.02 4.25
C PHE A 644 -36.16 19.45 4.01
N LYS A 645 -37.11 18.51 4.14
CA LYS A 645 -38.55 18.82 4.04
C LYS A 645 -39.01 19.73 5.17
N SER A 646 -38.64 19.44 6.41
CA SER A 646 -39.04 20.25 7.56
C SER A 646 -38.46 21.67 7.50
N LEU A 647 -37.22 21.82 7.03
CA LEU A 647 -36.60 23.12 6.74
C LEU A 647 -37.36 23.89 5.68
N LYS A 648 -37.78 23.23 4.60
CA LYS A 648 -38.57 23.84 3.52
C LYS A 648 -39.94 24.30 4.00
N GLU A 649 -40.62 23.49 4.80
CA GLU A 649 -41.91 23.84 5.42
C GLU A 649 -41.77 25.02 6.39
N ARG A 650 -40.73 25.01 7.21
CA ARG A 650 -40.44 26.11 8.15
C ARG A 650 -40.14 27.40 7.42
N LYS A 651 -39.38 27.35 6.32
CA LYS A 651 -39.13 28.52 5.46
C LYS A 651 -40.43 29.05 4.85
N LYS A 652 -41.29 28.17 4.34
CA LYS A 652 -42.60 28.53 3.79
C LYS A 652 -43.57 29.10 4.84
N SER A 653 -43.41 28.75 6.12
CA SER A 653 -44.21 29.33 7.21
C SER A 653 -43.72 30.71 7.68
N LEU A 654 -42.49 31.09 7.31
CA LEU A 654 -41.87 32.38 7.64
C LEU A 654 -42.02 33.41 6.52
N GLU A 655 -42.24 32.95 5.28
CA GLU A 655 -42.66 33.74 4.11
C GLU A 655 -44.18 33.93 4.11
#